data_AF-A0A9D8MUJ2-F1
#
_entry.id   AF-A0A9D8MUJ2-F1
#
_cell.length_a   1.000
_cell.length_b   1.000
_cell.length_c   1.000
_cell.angle_alpha   90.00
_cell.angle_beta   90.00
_cell.angle_gamma   90.00
#
_symmetry.space_group_name_H-M   'P 1'
#
loop_
_entity.id
_entity.type
_entity.pdbx_description
1 polymer ?
#
loop_
_entity_poly.entity_id
_entity_poly.type
_entity_poly.pdbx_seq_one_letter_code
_entity_poly.pdbx_strand_id
1 'polypeptide(L)'
;MNLNITRKLLKSFVVVLLSCLYQTNLWAVTEIHVATAGTLSTLLTDTERKLKLTGFINGSDIKFIRELIDNNAVTSLDCSEVKIVAGGEAYYESYKTANDIVGEKMFYQCSKLQEMVLPYTVTSIQKNAFSNSGLKKIDIPNSVLNIGEDAFAYCSSLATVVVGKKVKSLSKGTFYSSPVTKAYVKPMTPPSVGPYLFSSSSLVVYVYKDALADYKASSWKEFYTTISGTLERYYPQEPDEDDVVNELCGNYFEDAACTQLKAEYQAMSDEELTSTLTEVGMPDYMTQIAIKVKNGTWAAYEQEFRIHSYKAYSDAAYWNEKLWARFASFMGNPTGIYTQNDSDPLYVFVDEDVPSDATLYCAGIGVDGMFTSAKTGQKLKKGLNIIDGEAGKAYYILYTADTKSMTKRLSEWPEIKIHIEGGISDGYYDASRHTDTDYKKLLNKVSYTTFVIKGLHSVMNIRTSILKETYPNKIHKAIACLDSLTVWENDLFGINESVANGEKAGAPWYLSGGDAFYPGYFNNPSYVDNDSPGSVAHANEFGIHISFDASKTFLNPYVSNYDEGGTSHEFGHQHQFPIMLEGFTEGSNDLFANVNRWLMGHRATTGKPLSTTMQEFARGESFYWRNVNNSCLRMFHSLYLYYHLAQKNTSFYPELFKALRADRIESQGKYIDSNKSGLKF
;
A
#
# COMPACT_ATOMS: atom_id res chain seq x y z
N MET A 1 -0.33 -7.39 60.10
CA MET A 1 0.86 -7.83 59.36
C MET A 1 1.04 -7.17 57.98
N ASN A 2 0.05 -6.43 57.44
CA ASN A 2 0.08 -5.92 56.05
C ASN A 2 0.47 -4.43 55.85
N LEU A 3 0.73 -3.63 56.88
CA LEU A 3 1.15 -2.21 56.69
C LEU A 3 2.67 -2.01 56.58
N ASN A 4 3.48 -2.93 57.13
CA ASN A 4 4.95 -2.83 57.09
C ASN A 4 5.54 -3.28 55.74
N ILE A 5 4.81 -4.12 54.99
CA ILE A 5 5.22 -4.59 53.66
C ILE A 5 5.04 -3.45 52.64
N THR A 6 3.93 -2.70 52.72
CA THR A 6 3.64 -1.57 51.82
C THR A 6 4.62 -0.41 52.00
N ARG A 7 5.05 -0.10 53.23
CA ARG A 7 6.08 0.94 53.48
C ARG A 7 7.48 0.54 53.03
N LYS A 8 7.83 -0.76 53.08
CA LYS A 8 9.11 -1.26 52.52
C LYS A 8 9.08 -1.22 50.99
N LEU A 9 7.96 -1.63 50.37
CA LEU A 9 7.79 -1.54 48.92
C LEU A 9 7.85 -0.10 48.42
N LEU A 10 7.21 0.86 49.11
CA LEU A 10 7.25 2.28 48.72
C LEU A 10 8.66 2.89 48.81
N LYS A 11 9.44 2.55 49.85
CA LYS A 11 10.84 3.00 49.97
C LYS A 11 11.74 2.37 48.91
N SER A 12 11.54 1.09 48.58
CA SER A 12 12.25 0.45 47.47
C SER A 12 11.85 1.05 46.12
N PHE A 13 10.59 1.44 45.93
CA PHE A 13 10.10 2.07 44.71
C PHE A 13 10.67 3.48 44.51
N VAL A 14 10.81 4.27 45.59
CA VAL A 14 11.41 5.61 45.55
C VAL A 14 12.93 5.54 45.34
N VAL A 15 13.61 4.54 45.90
CA VAL A 15 15.05 4.32 45.62
C VAL A 15 15.26 3.84 44.19
N VAL A 16 14.38 2.99 43.65
CA VAL A 16 14.40 2.59 42.23
C VAL A 16 14.11 3.78 41.32
N LEU A 17 13.13 4.63 41.64
CA LEU A 17 12.85 5.85 40.86
C LEU A 17 13.99 6.86 40.90
N LEU A 18 14.66 7.05 42.05
CA LEU A 18 15.83 7.91 42.17
C LEU A 18 17.06 7.32 41.46
N SER A 19 17.22 5.99 41.42
CA SER A 19 18.26 5.34 40.61
C SER A 19 17.94 5.34 39.11
N CYS A 20 16.66 5.33 38.73
CA CYS A 20 16.24 5.51 37.34
C CYS A 20 16.42 6.97 36.89
N LEU A 21 16.16 7.94 37.77
CA LEU A 21 16.42 9.37 37.51
C LEU A 21 17.92 9.71 37.50
N TYR A 22 18.77 8.90 38.12
CA TYR A 22 20.24 9.00 37.99
C TYR A 22 20.80 8.24 36.78
N GLN A 23 20.01 7.39 36.11
CA GLN A 23 20.36 6.73 34.86
C GLN A 23 19.81 7.41 33.60
N THR A 24 18.98 8.45 33.74
CA THR A 24 18.44 9.21 32.59
C THR A 24 19.34 10.33 32.07
N ASN A 25 20.53 10.55 32.65
CA ASN A 25 21.57 11.39 32.03
C ASN A 25 22.46 10.60 31.06
N LEU A 26 21.87 9.65 30.32
CA LEU A 26 22.51 9.02 29.18
C LEU A 26 22.34 9.94 27.95
N TRP A 27 23.21 10.97 27.95
CA TRP A 27 23.76 11.75 26.82
C TRP A 27 22.85 12.79 26.15
N ALA A 28 22.86 14.03 26.67
CA ALA A 28 22.36 15.20 25.94
C ALA A 28 23.12 15.40 24.62
N VAL A 29 22.42 15.80 23.56
CA VAL A 29 22.98 16.16 22.25
C VAL A 29 23.02 17.68 22.18
N THR A 30 24.15 18.25 21.76
CA THR A 30 24.22 19.68 21.41
C THR A 30 23.75 19.82 19.96
N GLU A 31 22.67 20.54 19.71
CA GLU A 31 22.14 20.78 18.36
C GLU A 31 22.36 22.24 17.95
N ILE A 32 23.00 22.46 16.79
CA ILE A 32 23.33 23.79 16.28
C ILE A 32 22.89 23.91 14.82
N HIS A 33 22.08 24.93 14.54
CA HIS A 33 21.75 25.31 13.18
C HIS A 33 22.76 26.33 12.64
N VAL A 34 23.46 25.99 11.55
CA VAL A 34 24.42 26.85 10.86
C VAL A 34 23.75 27.50 9.66
N ALA A 35 23.09 28.64 9.89
CA ALA A 35 22.39 29.37 8.83
C ALA A 35 23.34 29.92 7.75
N THR A 36 24.59 30.21 8.11
CA THR A 36 25.62 30.71 7.20
C THR A 36 26.90 29.89 7.35
N ALA A 37 27.33 29.23 6.29
CA ALA A 37 28.53 28.40 6.32
C ALA A 37 29.78 29.21 6.73
N GLY A 38 30.61 28.61 7.58
CA GLY A 38 31.84 29.17 8.14
C GLY A 38 31.68 29.81 9.52
N THR A 39 30.49 29.74 10.13
CA THR A 39 30.18 30.44 11.38
C THR A 39 30.07 29.53 12.61
N LEU A 40 30.24 28.21 12.47
CA LEU A 40 30.01 27.26 13.56
C LEU A 40 30.82 27.58 14.83
N SER A 41 32.07 28.02 14.69
CA SER A 41 32.94 28.38 15.82
C SER A 41 32.44 29.56 16.66
N THR A 42 31.55 30.38 16.10
CA THR A 42 30.90 31.50 16.82
C THR A 42 29.59 31.10 17.46
N LEU A 43 28.96 30.03 16.97
CA LEU A 43 27.67 29.52 17.45
C LEU A 43 27.84 28.53 18.60
N LEU A 44 28.92 27.75 18.59
CA LEU A 44 29.16 26.71 19.59
C LEU A 44 29.93 27.28 20.80
N THR A 45 29.24 27.52 21.90
CA THR A 45 29.83 28.07 23.14
C THR A 45 30.26 26.99 24.14
N ASP A 46 29.58 25.85 24.14
CA ASP A 46 29.90 24.64 24.89
C ASP A 46 29.41 23.44 24.06
N THR A 47 30.00 22.26 24.25
CA THR A 47 29.60 21.07 23.52
C THR A 47 29.64 19.83 24.39
N GLU A 48 28.54 19.09 24.33
CA GLU A 48 28.54 17.68 24.73
C GLU A 48 29.33 16.85 23.74
N ARG A 49 29.62 15.59 24.12
CA ARG A 49 30.32 14.64 23.23
C ARG A 49 29.56 14.26 21.97
N LYS A 50 28.28 14.64 21.86
CA LYS A 50 27.41 14.42 20.70
C LYS A 50 26.95 15.77 20.15
N LEU A 51 27.28 16.03 18.89
CA LEU A 51 26.93 17.26 18.18
C LEU A 51 26.04 16.94 16.98
N LYS A 52 24.87 17.55 16.91
CA LYS A 52 24.01 17.54 15.72
C LYS A 52 24.08 18.91 15.05
N LEU A 53 24.28 18.91 13.74
CA LEU A 53 24.33 20.10 12.92
C LEU A 53 23.20 20.09 11.90
N THR A 54 22.66 21.26 11.60
CA THR A 54 21.70 21.47 10.50
C THR A 54 22.10 22.73 9.72
N GLY A 55 21.64 22.88 8.48
CA GLY A 55 21.96 24.06 7.64
C GLY A 55 23.18 23.87 6.75
N PHE A 56 24.05 24.88 6.62
CA PHE A 56 25.15 24.88 5.64
C PHE A 56 26.51 24.88 6.32
N ILE A 57 27.41 23.99 5.91
CA ILE A 57 28.80 23.99 6.41
C ILE A 57 29.82 24.03 5.27
N ASN A 58 30.95 24.68 5.51
CA ASN A 58 32.07 24.75 4.57
C ASN A 58 33.41 24.37 5.23
N GLY A 59 34.52 24.60 4.54
CA GLY A 59 35.85 24.19 5.01
C GLY A 59 36.26 24.78 6.37
N SER A 60 35.82 25.99 6.72
CA SER A 60 36.11 26.58 8.03
C SER A 60 35.39 25.85 9.16
N ASP A 61 34.13 25.44 8.96
CA ASP A 61 33.38 24.69 9.98
C ASP A 61 33.94 23.28 10.14
N ILE A 62 34.27 22.61 9.03
CA ILE A 62 34.87 21.27 9.07
C ILE A 62 36.20 21.31 9.82
N LYS A 63 37.05 22.32 9.57
CA LYS A 63 38.30 22.52 10.31
C LYS A 63 38.05 22.59 11.81
N PHE A 64 37.09 23.40 12.22
CA PHE A 64 36.73 23.54 13.63
C PHE A 64 36.16 22.24 14.22
N ILE A 65 35.31 21.52 13.49
CA ILE A 65 34.79 20.21 13.90
C ILE A 65 35.94 19.22 14.14
N ARG A 66 36.95 19.19 13.27
CA ARG A 66 38.14 18.36 13.45
C ARG A 66 38.87 18.71 14.75
N GLU A 67 39.06 19.98 15.05
CA GLU A 67 39.69 20.44 16.30
C GLU A 67 38.89 19.97 17.54
N LEU A 68 37.55 20.02 17.48
CA LEU A 68 36.69 19.51 18.55
C LEU A 68 36.86 18.00 18.73
N ILE A 69 36.94 17.25 17.63
CA ILE A 69 37.17 15.81 17.66
C ILE A 69 38.55 15.50 18.24
N ASP A 70 39.59 16.16 17.74
CA ASP A 70 40.98 15.94 18.14
C ASP A 70 41.20 16.28 19.62
N ASN A 71 40.45 17.24 20.17
CA ASN A 71 40.42 17.57 21.60
C ASN A 71 39.50 16.67 22.44
N ASN A 72 38.85 15.66 21.82
CA ASN A 72 37.88 14.77 22.45
C ASN A 72 36.62 15.48 22.98
N ALA A 73 36.34 16.68 22.50
CA ALA A 73 35.14 17.44 22.82
C ALA A 73 33.92 16.85 22.08
N VAL A 74 34.11 16.42 20.82
CA VAL A 74 33.08 15.74 20.02
C VAL A 74 33.54 14.33 19.67
N THR A 75 32.67 13.35 19.88
CA THR A 75 32.91 11.94 19.52
C THR A 75 31.79 11.35 18.67
N SER A 76 30.65 12.04 18.55
CA SER A 76 29.51 11.68 17.71
C SER A 76 29.05 12.94 16.98
N LEU A 77 28.96 12.85 15.67
CA LEU A 77 28.58 13.95 14.79
C LEU A 77 27.39 13.53 13.92
N ASP A 78 26.29 14.25 14.03
CA ASP A 78 25.12 14.07 13.17
C ASP A 78 25.03 15.24 12.19
N CYS A 79 25.24 14.96 10.91
CA CYS A 79 25.12 15.92 9.81
C CYS A 79 23.99 15.54 8.85
N SER A 80 22.99 14.76 9.27
CA SER A 80 21.90 14.32 8.40
C SER A 80 21.20 15.49 7.69
N GLU A 81 20.94 16.59 8.39
CA GLU A 81 20.26 17.79 7.87
C GLU A 81 21.23 18.91 7.41
N VAL A 82 22.45 18.54 7.05
CA VAL A 82 23.47 19.49 6.58
C VAL A 82 23.59 19.48 5.06
N LYS A 83 23.85 20.64 4.47
CA LYS A 83 24.40 20.76 3.12
C LYS A 83 25.87 21.19 3.18
N ILE A 84 26.76 20.36 2.66
CA ILE A 84 28.18 20.73 2.51
C ILE A 84 28.27 21.64 1.28
N VAL A 85 28.82 22.84 1.46
CA VAL A 85 29.00 23.81 0.38
C VAL A 85 30.48 24.17 0.18
N ALA A 86 30.83 24.56 -1.04
CA ALA A 86 32.16 25.06 -1.37
C ALA A 86 32.46 26.38 -0.63
N GLY A 87 33.72 26.56 -0.22
CA GLY A 87 34.19 27.80 0.42
C GLY A 87 34.87 27.57 1.77
N GLY A 88 35.14 28.66 2.49
CA GLY A 88 35.86 28.63 3.76
C GLY A 88 37.37 28.37 3.62
N GLU A 89 38.00 28.09 4.76
CA GLU A 89 39.42 27.73 4.84
C GLU A 89 39.67 26.28 4.39
N ALA A 90 40.95 25.92 4.22
CA ALA A 90 41.31 24.52 4.07
C ALA A 90 41.05 23.78 5.40
N TYR A 91 40.32 22.67 5.35
CA TYR A 91 39.97 21.90 6.55
C TYR A 91 41.10 20.99 7.05
N TYR A 92 42.00 20.61 6.15
CA TYR A 92 43.17 19.78 6.43
C TYR A 92 44.21 20.02 5.34
N GLU A 93 45.46 20.32 5.70
CA GLU A 93 46.54 20.67 4.75
C GLU A 93 46.05 21.72 3.71
N SER A 94 45.96 21.36 2.43
CA SER A 94 45.48 22.22 1.34
C SER A 94 44.06 21.90 0.85
N TYR A 95 43.37 20.95 1.48
CA TYR A 95 42.07 20.44 1.01
C TYR A 95 40.90 21.35 1.43
N LYS A 96 39.95 21.57 0.51
CA LYS A 96 38.80 22.49 0.68
C LYS A 96 37.48 21.78 0.37
N THR A 97 36.38 22.29 0.91
CA THR A 97 35.05 21.74 0.63
C THR A 97 34.60 22.03 -0.81
N ALA A 98 33.78 21.13 -1.32
CA ALA A 98 33.00 21.27 -2.54
C ALA A 98 31.56 20.86 -2.24
N ASN A 99 30.61 21.29 -3.07
CA ASN A 99 29.19 21.04 -2.83
C ASN A 99 28.90 19.54 -2.77
N ASP A 100 28.18 19.12 -1.73
CA ASP A 100 27.64 17.76 -1.57
C ASP A 100 28.71 16.65 -1.66
N ILE A 101 29.95 16.95 -1.26
CA ILE A 101 31.08 16.03 -1.29
C ILE A 101 31.71 15.95 0.10
N VAL A 102 31.86 14.73 0.62
CA VAL A 102 32.80 14.47 1.71
C VAL A 102 34.19 14.41 1.09
N GLY A 103 34.92 15.52 1.23
CA GLY A 103 36.18 15.78 0.55
C GLY A 103 37.34 14.89 0.96
N GLU A 104 38.42 14.93 0.16
CA GLU A 104 39.61 14.12 0.40
C GLU A 104 40.22 14.47 1.78
N LYS A 105 40.53 13.45 2.57
CA LYS A 105 41.03 13.57 3.95
C LYS A 105 40.16 14.38 4.93
N MET A 106 38.86 14.60 4.65
CA MET A 106 37.99 15.47 5.47
C MET A 106 38.01 15.17 6.97
N PHE A 107 37.94 13.91 7.35
CA PHE A 107 38.05 13.38 8.71
C PHE A 107 39.22 12.39 8.85
N TYR A 108 40.30 12.61 8.07
CA TYR A 108 41.53 11.83 8.20
C TYR A 108 42.14 11.97 9.59
N GLN A 109 42.53 10.84 10.20
CA GLN A 109 43.10 10.73 11.54
C GLN A 109 42.22 11.23 12.69
N CYS A 110 40.93 11.45 12.46
CA CYS A 110 39.94 11.77 13.48
C CYS A 110 39.59 10.54 14.34
N SER A 111 40.59 9.98 15.03
CA SER A 111 40.53 8.71 15.78
C SER A 111 39.55 8.71 16.96
N LYS A 112 39.11 9.89 17.38
CA LYS A 112 38.12 10.09 18.46
C LYS A 112 36.68 10.18 17.95
N LEU A 113 36.45 10.31 16.64
CA LEU A 113 35.12 10.29 16.03
C LEU A 113 34.61 8.86 15.96
N GLN A 114 33.64 8.52 16.81
CA GLN A 114 33.09 7.17 16.95
C GLN A 114 31.80 6.97 16.16
N GLU A 115 31.02 8.02 15.99
CA GLU A 115 29.73 8.03 15.30
C GLU A 115 29.69 9.20 14.30
N MET A 116 29.25 8.93 13.09
CA MET A 116 29.05 9.92 12.04
C MET A 116 27.75 9.61 11.30
N VAL A 117 26.83 10.56 11.24
CA VAL A 117 25.70 10.54 10.31
C VAL A 117 26.04 11.48 9.16
N LEU A 118 26.12 10.92 7.96
CA LEU A 118 26.49 11.69 6.76
C LEU A 118 25.30 12.54 6.30
N PRO A 119 25.55 13.69 5.66
CA PRO A 119 24.46 14.42 5.02
C PRO A 119 23.84 13.64 3.86
N TYR A 120 22.50 13.59 3.80
CA TYR A 120 21.78 12.83 2.77
C TYR A 120 21.99 13.39 1.36
N THR A 121 22.44 14.65 1.22
CA THR A 121 22.73 15.25 -0.09
C THR A 121 24.04 14.76 -0.68
N VAL A 122 24.92 14.13 0.10
CA VAL A 122 26.28 13.78 -0.33
C VAL A 122 26.23 12.84 -1.54
N THR A 123 26.89 13.24 -2.62
CA THR A 123 26.96 12.47 -3.87
C THR A 123 28.24 11.64 -3.99
N SER A 124 29.29 12.01 -3.24
CA SER A 124 30.57 11.30 -3.26
C SER A 124 31.35 11.42 -1.96
N ILE A 125 32.04 10.33 -1.61
CA ILE A 125 33.01 10.27 -0.51
C ILE A 125 34.39 10.06 -1.13
N GLN A 126 35.29 11.02 -0.91
CA GLN A 126 36.58 11.05 -1.61
C GLN A 126 37.67 10.22 -0.92
N LYS A 127 38.85 10.21 -1.55
CA LYS A 127 40.02 9.47 -1.09
C LYS A 127 40.36 9.79 0.38
N ASN A 128 40.67 8.76 1.17
CA ASN A 128 41.06 8.90 2.59
C ASN A 128 40.09 9.71 3.50
N ALA A 129 38.84 9.95 3.07
CA ALA A 129 37.92 10.86 3.77
C ALA A 129 37.79 10.60 5.27
N PHE A 130 37.73 9.35 5.71
CA PHE A 130 37.65 8.91 7.10
C PHE A 130 38.78 7.95 7.49
N SER A 131 39.87 7.93 6.72
CA SER A 131 40.99 7.01 6.99
C SER A 131 41.61 7.31 8.36
N ASN A 132 41.87 6.25 9.14
CA ASN A 132 42.31 6.33 10.54
C ASN A 132 41.32 7.02 11.49
N SER A 133 40.01 6.97 11.22
CA SER A 133 38.98 7.44 12.16
C SER A 133 38.63 6.39 13.23
N GLY A 134 37.91 6.82 14.28
CA GLY A 134 37.43 5.97 15.37
C GLY A 134 36.08 5.31 15.12
N LEU A 135 35.54 5.41 13.89
CA LEU A 135 34.15 5.06 13.59
C LEU A 135 33.85 3.61 13.97
N LYS A 136 32.73 3.40 14.65
CA LYS A 136 32.22 2.07 15.01
C LYS A 136 31.31 1.49 13.93
N LYS A 137 30.56 2.38 13.30
CA LYS A 137 29.62 2.13 12.22
C LYS A 137 29.68 3.30 11.25
N ILE A 138 29.44 3.04 9.97
CA ILE A 138 29.10 4.10 9.01
C ILE A 138 27.90 3.67 8.18
N ASP A 139 26.93 4.58 8.05
CA ASP A 139 25.83 4.49 7.11
C ASP A 139 26.14 5.40 5.92
N ILE A 140 26.29 4.82 4.74
CA ILE A 140 26.53 5.57 3.50
C ILE A 140 25.17 5.86 2.85
N PRO A 141 24.79 7.14 2.67
CA PRO A 141 23.49 7.52 2.11
C PRO A 141 23.22 6.97 0.71
N ASN A 142 21.95 6.83 0.37
CA ASN A 142 21.51 6.33 -0.95
C ASN A 142 21.92 7.25 -2.11
N SER A 143 22.17 8.53 -1.86
CA SER A 143 22.63 9.54 -2.82
C SER A 143 24.07 9.33 -3.30
N VAL A 144 24.91 8.62 -2.53
CA VAL A 144 26.33 8.45 -2.84
C VAL A 144 26.49 7.54 -4.06
N LEU A 145 27.20 8.05 -5.07
CA LEU A 145 27.47 7.33 -6.31
C LEU A 145 28.83 6.64 -6.29
N ASN A 146 29.85 7.29 -5.71
CA ASN A 146 31.24 6.82 -5.74
C ASN A 146 31.93 7.04 -4.40
N ILE A 147 32.72 6.04 -3.99
CA ILE A 147 33.56 6.07 -2.78
C ILE A 147 35.02 5.86 -3.18
N GLY A 148 35.86 6.80 -2.77
CA GLY A 148 37.27 6.89 -3.14
C GLY A 148 38.17 5.84 -2.49
N GLU A 149 39.40 5.78 -2.99
CA GLU A 149 40.46 4.88 -2.48
C GLU A 149 40.69 5.14 -0.98
N ASP A 150 40.79 4.07 -0.19
CA ASP A 150 41.09 4.12 1.24
C ASP A 150 40.15 4.99 2.09
N ALA A 151 38.93 5.32 1.60
CA ALA A 151 38.05 6.29 2.26
C ALA A 151 37.75 5.97 3.74
N PHE A 152 37.69 4.69 4.12
CA PHE A 152 37.49 4.20 5.49
C PHE A 152 38.58 3.20 5.89
N ALA A 153 39.81 3.36 5.37
CA ALA A 153 40.92 2.49 5.73
C ALA A 153 41.38 2.74 7.18
N TYR A 154 41.90 1.72 7.84
CA TYR A 154 42.47 1.77 9.19
C TYR A 154 41.51 2.30 10.27
N CYS A 155 40.20 2.18 10.05
CA CYS A 155 39.19 2.54 11.05
C CYS A 155 39.11 1.44 12.09
N SER A 156 39.96 1.53 13.13
CA SER A 156 40.24 0.44 14.08
C SER A 156 39.04 -0.14 14.83
N SER A 157 37.90 0.58 14.86
CA SER A 157 36.67 0.16 15.54
C SER A 157 35.51 -0.14 14.58
N LEU A 158 35.72 0.00 13.26
CA LEU A 158 34.62 -0.06 12.29
C LEU A 158 34.19 -1.50 12.07
N ALA A 159 33.10 -1.89 12.73
CA ALA A 159 32.58 -3.24 12.73
C ALA A 159 31.45 -3.45 11.72
N THR A 160 30.68 -2.40 11.44
CA THR A 160 29.49 -2.45 10.57
C THR A 160 29.50 -1.34 9.53
N VAL A 161 29.18 -1.68 8.29
CA VAL A 161 29.04 -0.71 7.20
C VAL A 161 27.71 -0.93 6.49
N VAL A 162 27.04 0.16 6.12
CA VAL A 162 25.86 0.14 5.25
C VAL A 162 26.18 0.90 3.98
N VAL A 163 26.00 0.28 2.82
CA VAL A 163 26.26 0.85 1.49
C VAL A 163 24.93 1.23 0.84
N GLY A 164 24.76 2.51 0.49
CA GLY A 164 23.55 3.07 -0.11
C GLY A 164 23.18 2.51 -1.49
N LYS A 165 21.90 2.61 -1.87
CA LYS A 165 21.33 1.94 -3.05
C LYS A 165 21.97 2.35 -4.39
N LYS A 166 22.40 3.61 -4.54
CA LYS A 166 22.91 4.15 -5.82
C LYS A 166 24.44 4.05 -5.95
N VAL A 167 25.15 3.45 -4.99
CA VAL A 167 26.62 3.28 -5.06
C VAL A 167 26.97 2.39 -6.24
N LYS A 168 27.77 2.93 -7.17
CA LYS A 168 28.20 2.23 -8.40
C LYS A 168 29.57 1.57 -8.27
N SER A 169 30.43 2.13 -7.41
CA SER A 169 31.80 1.66 -7.24
C SER A 169 32.30 1.81 -5.80
N LEU A 170 33.04 0.80 -5.37
CA LEU A 170 33.83 0.77 -4.15
C LEU A 170 35.30 0.63 -4.55
N SER A 171 36.08 1.69 -4.36
CA SER A 171 37.46 1.75 -4.83
C SER A 171 38.38 0.79 -4.07
N LYS A 172 39.64 0.70 -4.53
CA LYS A 172 40.69 -0.05 -3.86
C LYS A 172 40.80 0.36 -2.40
N GLY A 173 40.89 -0.63 -1.52
CA GLY A 173 41.20 -0.42 -0.11
C GLY A 173 40.17 0.38 0.71
N THR A 174 38.95 0.60 0.20
CA THR A 174 37.96 1.48 0.87
C THR A 174 37.77 1.15 2.36
N PHE A 175 37.80 -0.13 2.77
CA PHE A 175 37.77 -0.55 4.18
C PHE A 175 39.00 -1.37 4.58
N TYR A 176 40.15 -1.10 3.95
CA TYR A 176 41.40 -1.80 4.22
C TYR A 176 41.82 -1.65 5.69
N SER A 177 42.22 -2.75 6.33
CA SER A 177 42.63 -2.79 7.75
C SER A 177 41.56 -2.31 8.75
N SER A 178 40.30 -2.26 8.33
CA SER A 178 39.15 -2.01 9.21
C SER A 178 38.49 -3.35 9.58
N PRO A 179 38.14 -3.61 10.86
CA PRO A 179 37.64 -4.90 11.32
C PRO A 179 36.14 -5.10 11.00
N VAL A 180 35.74 -4.84 9.76
CA VAL A 180 34.34 -4.96 9.33
C VAL A 180 33.93 -6.42 9.39
N THR A 181 32.91 -6.72 10.18
CA THR A 181 32.34 -8.06 10.32
C THR A 181 30.98 -8.18 9.65
N LYS A 182 30.28 -7.06 9.46
CA LYS A 182 28.99 -6.99 8.77
C LYS A 182 28.97 -5.86 7.75
N ALA A 183 28.67 -6.18 6.50
CA ALA A 183 28.41 -5.19 5.45
C ALA A 183 26.99 -5.39 4.91
N TYR A 184 26.15 -4.36 5.01
CA TYR A 184 24.82 -4.34 4.42
C TYR A 184 24.90 -3.58 3.09
N VAL A 185 24.72 -4.28 1.98
CA VAL A 185 24.97 -3.74 0.64
C VAL A 185 23.65 -3.67 -0.11
N LYS A 186 23.08 -2.46 -0.20
CA LYS A 186 21.73 -2.21 -0.76
C LYS A 186 21.63 -2.21 -2.30
N PRO A 187 22.68 -1.95 -3.11
CA PRO A 187 22.54 -2.01 -4.57
C PRO A 187 22.02 -3.38 -5.06
N MET A 188 20.94 -3.37 -5.85
CA MET A 188 20.38 -4.58 -6.47
C MET A 188 21.34 -5.17 -7.51
N THR A 189 22.01 -4.30 -8.27
CA THR A 189 23.12 -4.69 -9.15
C THR A 189 24.44 -4.57 -8.39
N PRO A 190 25.31 -5.60 -8.40
CA PRO A 190 26.59 -5.54 -7.69
C PRO A 190 27.46 -4.37 -8.17
N PRO A 191 27.91 -3.47 -7.27
CA PRO A 191 28.80 -2.38 -7.66
C PRO A 191 30.19 -2.94 -8.00
N SER A 192 30.94 -2.20 -8.82
CA SER A 192 32.33 -2.52 -9.11
C SER A 192 33.18 -2.42 -7.84
N VAL A 193 34.07 -3.39 -7.62
CA VAL A 193 34.93 -3.45 -6.42
C VAL A 193 36.41 -3.41 -6.81
N GLY A 194 37.17 -2.59 -6.09
CA GLY A 194 38.63 -2.56 -6.18
C GLY A 194 39.30 -3.63 -5.31
N PRO A 195 40.58 -3.94 -5.56
CA PRO A 195 41.32 -4.90 -4.75
C PRO A 195 41.45 -4.43 -3.30
N TYR A 196 41.59 -5.38 -2.37
CA TYR A 196 41.75 -5.12 -0.93
C TYR A 196 40.62 -4.33 -0.27
N LEU A 197 39.40 -4.36 -0.85
CA LEU A 197 38.25 -3.62 -0.36
C LEU A 197 37.96 -3.85 1.14
N PHE A 198 38.05 -5.11 1.61
CA PHE A 198 38.01 -5.46 3.03
C PHE A 198 39.23 -6.31 3.40
N SER A 199 39.62 -6.28 4.68
CA SER A 199 40.71 -7.12 5.19
C SER A 199 40.26 -8.26 6.11
N SER A 200 38.98 -8.30 6.48
CA SER A 200 38.43 -9.27 7.43
C SER A 200 38.02 -10.58 6.74
N SER A 201 38.53 -11.71 7.25
CA SER A 201 38.15 -13.05 6.80
C SER A 201 36.82 -13.55 7.40
N SER A 202 36.24 -12.83 8.37
CA SER A 202 34.97 -13.15 9.04
C SER A 202 33.81 -12.23 8.62
N LEU A 203 34.00 -11.47 7.54
CA LEU A 203 32.97 -10.59 6.99
C LEU A 203 31.77 -11.39 6.47
N VAL A 204 30.56 -10.97 6.86
CA VAL A 204 29.32 -11.36 6.21
C VAL A 204 28.78 -10.18 5.41
N VAL A 205 28.56 -10.41 4.11
CA VAL A 205 27.91 -9.45 3.22
C VAL A 205 26.42 -9.79 3.13
N TYR A 206 25.57 -8.86 3.57
CA TYR A 206 24.12 -8.98 3.50
C TYR A 206 23.61 -8.19 2.29
N VAL A 207 22.97 -8.88 1.36
CA VAL A 207 22.32 -8.32 0.17
C VAL A 207 20.84 -8.70 0.15
N TYR A 208 20.05 -7.98 -0.64
CA TYR A 208 18.67 -8.40 -0.91
C TYR A 208 18.64 -9.80 -1.49
N LYS A 209 17.61 -10.56 -1.12
CA LYS A 209 17.44 -11.95 -1.56
C LYS A 209 17.51 -12.07 -3.09
N ASP A 210 16.87 -11.13 -3.79
CA ASP A 210 16.76 -11.17 -5.24
C ASP A 210 18.07 -10.77 -5.94
N ALA A 211 18.93 -9.98 -5.28
CA ALA A 211 20.26 -9.62 -5.78
C ALA A 211 21.31 -10.74 -5.58
N LEU A 212 21.02 -11.74 -4.74
CA LEU A 212 22.01 -12.74 -4.30
C LEU A 212 22.69 -13.47 -5.46
N ALA A 213 21.94 -13.80 -6.51
CA ALA A 213 22.47 -14.51 -7.68
C ALA A 213 23.53 -13.68 -8.42
N ASP A 214 23.25 -12.40 -8.63
CA ASP A 214 24.15 -11.48 -9.34
C ASP A 214 25.43 -11.22 -8.54
N TYR A 215 25.32 -11.03 -7.23
CA TYR A 215 26.50 -10.88 -6.37
C TYR A 215 27.40 -12.11 -6.41
N LYS A 216 26.82 -13.33 -6.40
CA LYS A 216 27.57 -14.59 -6.52
C LYS A 216 28.21 -14.78 -7.91
N ALA A 217 27.66 -14.17 -8.95
CA ALA A 217 28.21 -14.22 -10.31
C ALA A 217 29.31 -13.18 -10.55
N SER A 218 29.24 -12.05 -9.86
CA SER A 218 30.13 -10.88 -10.00
C SER A 218 31.53 -11.07 -9.39
N SER A 219 32.39 -10.05 -9.54
CA SER A 219 33.72 -9.99 -8.93
C SER A 219 33.69 -10.06 -7.39
N TRP A 220 32.55 -9.85 -6.74
CA TRP A 220 32.38 -10.04 -5.30
C TRP A 220 32.71 -11.48 -4.85
N LYS A 221 32.51 -12.48 -5.72
CA LYS A 221 32.84 -13.88 -5.43
C LYS A 221 34.34 -14.13 -5.25
N GLU A 222 35.17 -13.27 -5.84
CA GLU A 222 36.64 -13.43 -5.84
C GLU A 222 37.25 -13.01 -4.49
N PHE A 223 36.51 -12.23 -3.71
CA PHE A 223 37.01 -11.63 -2.47
C PHE A 223 36.28 -12.13 -1.20
N TYR A 224 35.07 -12.70 -1.30
CA TYR A 224 34.23 -12.98 -0.12
C TYR A 224 33.57 -14.36 -0.17
N THR A 225 33.79 -15.15 0.90
CA THR A 225 33.31 -16.54 0.99
C THR A 225 31.88 -16.67 1.53
N THR A 226 31.30 -15.62 2.14
CA THR A 226 29.92 -15.63 2.67
C THR A 226 29.14 -14.38 2.25
N ILE A 227 28.30 -14.55 1.21
CA ILE A 227 27.27 -13.57 0.80
C ILE A 227 25.90 -14.15 1.15
N SER A 228 25.14 -13.42 1.97
CA SER A 228 23.84 -13.84 2.52
C SER A 228 22.71 -13.00 1.93
N GLY A 229 21.73 -13.67 1.30
CA GLY A 229 20.51 -13.04 0.77
C GLY A 229 19.42 -12.89 1.82
N THR A 230 19.77 -12.44 3.02
CA THR A 230 18.88 -12.31 4.19
C THR A 230 18.67 -10.86 4.60
N LEU A 231 19.00 -9.90 3.73
CA LEU A 231 18.70 -8.49 3.98
C LEU A 231 17.17 -8.29 3.97
N GLU A 232 16.55 -8.47 5.13
CA GLU A 232 15.19 -8.07 5.42
C GLU A 232 15.25 -6.68 6.07
N ARG A 233 14.43 -5.72 5.57
CA ARG A 233 14.40 -4.32 6.03
C ARG A 233 14.29 -4.28 7.57
N TYR A 234 15.32 -3.82 8.31
CA TYR A 234 15.19 -3.03 9.55
C TYR A 234 16.56 -2.69 10.22
N TYR A 235 16.92 -1.39 10.29
CA TYR A 235 17.54 -0.60 11.41
C TYR A 235 18.18 0.74 10.92
N PRO A 236 18.24 1.78 11.77
CA PRO A 236 17.46 3.02 11.65
C PRO A 236 17.83 3.91 10.44
N GLN A 237 16.86 4.70 10.00
CA GLN A 237 16.74 5.37 8.70
C GLN A 237 17.37 6.78 8.72
N GLU A 238 18.12 7.12 7.67
CA GLU A 238 18.21 8.51 7.14
C GLU A 238 16.78 9.04 6.92
N PRO A 239 16.53 10.37 6.90
CA PRO A 239 15.29 10.89 6.34
C PRO A 239 15.09 10.28 4.95
N ASP A 240 13.89 9.76 4.69
CA ASP A 240 13.60 9.20 3.37
C ASP A 240 13.83 10.30 2.32
N GLU A 241 14.29 9.96 1.10
CA GLU A 241 14.44 10.92 0.00
C GLU A 241 13.12 11.68 -0.20
N ASP A 242 12.01 10.98 0.02
CA ASP A 242 10.65 11.49 0.01
C ASP A 242 10.36 12.50 1.13
N ASP A 243 10.92 12.33 2.34
CA ASP A 243 10.69 13.23 3.49
C ASP A 243 11.35 14.60 3.26
N VAL A 244 12.56 14.60 2.70
CA VAL A 244 13.26 15.84 2.34
C VAL A 244 12.49 16.59 1.26
N VAL A 245 12.09 15.88 0.21
CA VAL A 245 11.34 16.49 -0.89
C VAL A 245 9.98 16.97 -0.39
N ASN A 246 9.35 16.29 0.57
CA ASN A 246 8.12 16.75 1.22
C ASN A 246 8.28 18.06 1.97
N GLU A 247 9.36 18.20 2.74
CA GLU A 247 9.66 19.44 3.43
C GLU A 247 9.84 20.60 2.42
N LEU A 248 10.59 20.34 1.35
CA LEU A 248 10.74 21.33 0.27
C LEU A 248 9.40 21.66 -0.38
N CYS A 249 8.59 20.66 -0.76
CA CYS A 249 7.28 20.86 -1.39
C CYS A 249 6.35 21.73 -0.54
N GLY A 250 6.36 21.59 0.79
CA GLY A 250 5.56 22.42 1.70
C GLY A 250 5.86 23.92 1.60
N ASN A 251 7.03 24.31 1.10
CA ASN A 251 7.37 25.70 0.85
C ASN A 251 6.78 26.25 -0.45
N TYR A 252 6.52 25.39 -1.46
CA TYR A 252 6.15 25.82 -2.82
C TYR A 252 4.72 25.51 -3.24
N PHE A 253 4.09 24.50 -2.64
CA PHE A 253 2.72 24.08 -2.96
C PHE A 253 1.73 24.51 -1.87
N GLU A 254 0.48 24.71 -2.25
CA GLU A 254 -0.62 25.04 -1.32
C GLU A 254 -1.06 23.84 -0.47
N ASP A 255 -0.75 22.62 -0.93
CA ASP A 255 -1.21 21.37 -0.34
C ASP A 255 -0.15 20.27 -0.46
N ALA A 256 -0.25 19.21 0.36
CA ALA A 256 0.76 18.15 0.41
C ALA A 256 0.62 17.14 -0.72
N ALA A 257 -0.52 17.16 -1.44
CA ALA A 257 -0.69 16.44 -2.71
C ALA A 257 -0.02 17.18 -3.89
N CYS A 258 0.60 18.34 -3.66
CA CYS A 258 1.28 19.14 -4.67
C CYS A 258 0.36 19.45 -5.88
N THR A 259 -0.91 19.75 -5.64
CA THR A 259 -1.89 19.95 -6.75
C THR A 259 -1.93 21.38 -7.30
N GLN A 260 -1.39 22.33 -6.54
CA GLN A 260 -1.35 23.74 -6.91
C GLN A 260 -0.13 24.42 -6.28
N LEU A 261 0.59 25.22 -7.06
CA LEU A 261 1.66 26.08 -6.54
C LEU A 261 1.09 27.27 -5.80
N LYS A 262 1.83 27.76 -4.79
CA LYS A 262 1.52 29.04 -4.15
C LYS A 262 1.56 30.17 -5.16
N ALA A 263 0.73 31.19 -4.95
CA ALA A 263 0.47 32.25 -5.92
C ALA A 263 1.74 32.92 -6.50
N GLU A 264 2.76 33.14 -5.67
CA GLU A 264 4.04 33.73 -6.08
C GLU A 264 4.83 32.86 -7.05
N TYR A 265 4.84 31.54 -6.87
CA TYR A 265 5.53 30.59 -7.75
C TYR A 265 4.71 30.28 -9.00
N GLN A 266 3.37 30.26 -8.87
CA GLN A 266 2.45 30.11 -10.00
C GLN A 266 2.60 31.25 -11.01
N ALA A 267 2.94 32.46 -10.55
CA ALA A 267 3.11 33.65 -11.39
C ALA A 267 4.47 33.75 -12.10
N MET A 268 5.47 32.94 -11.70
CA MET A 268 6.80 32.93 -12.33
C MET A 268 6.75 32.41 -13.77
N SER A 269 7.75 32.74 -14.59
CA SER A 269 8.01 31.98 -15.83
C SER A 269 8.48 30.55 -15.53
N ASP A 270 8.48 29.67 -16.54
CA ASP A 270 8.96 28.29 -16.37
C ASP A 270 10.46 28.26 -16.03
N GLU A 271 11.24 29.15 -16.64
CA GLU A 271 12.68 29.29 -16.40
C GLU A 271 12.98 29.80 -14.98
N GLU A 272 12.26 30.83 -14.51
CA GLU A 272 12.41 31.36 -13.14
C GLU A 272 12.05 30.32 -12.09
N LEU A 273 10.93 29.61 -12.27
CA LEU A 273 10.50 28.57 -11.34
C LEU A 273 11.51 27.42 -11.29
N THR A 274 11.98 26.96 -12.45
CA THR A 274 13.00 25.92 -12.55
C THR A 274 14.27 26.33 -11.80
N SER A 275 14.78 27.54 -12.06
CA SER A 275 15.97 28.06 -11.38
C SER A 275 15.78 28.12 -9.86
N THR A 276 14.64 28.60 -9.40
CA THR A 276 14.30 28.73 -7.97
C THR A 276 14.29 27.36 -7.27
N LEU A 277 13.66 26.36 -7.88
CA LEU A 277 13.58 25.01 -7.33
C LEU A 277 14.94 24.31 -7.34
N THR A 278 15.73 24.47 -8.41
CA THR A 278 17.09 23.89 -8.47
C THR A 278 18.03 24.49 -7.41
N GLU A 279 17.94 25.79 -7.13
CA GLU A 279 18.79 26.47 -6.15
C GLU A 279 18.65 25.88 -4.73
N VAL A 280 17.42 25.56 -4.33
CA VAL A 280 17.13 24.93 -3.04
C VAL A 280 17.38 23.43 -3.01
N GLY A 281 17.80 22.84 -4.14
CA GLY A 281 18.08 21.42 -4.26
C GLY A 281 16.86 20.54 -4.50
N MET A 282 15.76 21.10 -5.03
CA MET A 282 14.62 20.29 -5.49
C MET A 282 15.07 19.35 -6.62
N PRO A 283 14.75 18.04 -6.55
CA PRO A 283 15.10 17.10 -7.61
C PRO A 283 14.45 17.42 -8.95
N ASP A 284 15.14 17.12 -10.05
CA ASP A 284 14.67 17.40 -11.41
C ASP A 284 13.27 16.86 -11.71
N TYR A 285 12.95 15.65 -11.22
CA TYR A 285 11.62 15.06 -11.43
C TYR A 285 10.51 15.90 -10.78
N MET A 286 10.75 16.45 -9.58
CA MET A 286 9.76 17.22 -8.85
C MET A 286 9.63 18.62 -9.45
N THR A 287 10.73 19.20 -9.92
CA THR A 287 10.72 20.43 -10.71
C THR A 287 9.88 20.28 -11.98
N GLN A 288 10.01 19.15 -12.70
CA GLN A 288 9.17 18.86 -13.86
C GLN A 288 7.69 18.71 -13.49
N ILE A 289 7.39 18.04 -12.37
CA ILE A 289 6.01 17.93 -11.85
C ILE A 289 5.45 19.31 -11.51
N ALA A 290 6.22 20.18 -10.85
CA ALA A 290 5.81 21.54 -10.52
C ALA A 290 5.45 22.35 -11.76
N ILE A 291 6.26 22.29 -12.82
CA ILE A 291 5.99 22.94 -14.10
C ILE A 291 4.74 22.36 -14.76
N LYS A 292 4.56 21.03 -14.70
CA LYS A 292 3.38 20.35 -15.24
C LYS A 292 2.09 20.77 -14.54
N VAL A 293 2.11 20.83 -13.21
CA VAL A 293 1.02 21.31 -12.34
C VAL A 293 0.71 22.76 -12.67
N LYS A 294 1.72 23.63 -12.69
CA LYS A 294 1.59 25.05 -13.00
C LYS A 294 0.87 25.30 -14.32
N ASN A 295 1.29 24.59 -15.36
CA ASN A 295 0.83 24.82 -16.73
C ASN A 295 -0.39 23.97 -17.11
N GLY A 296 -0.80 23.02 -16.26
CA GLY A 296 -1.90 22.11 -16.54
C GLY A 296 -1.71 21.30 -17.81
N THR A 297 -0.48 20.83 -18.07
CA THR A 297 -0.09 20.26 -19.38
C THR A 297 -0.52 18.80 -19.59
N TRP A 298 -1.25 18.22 -18.65
CA TRP A 298 -1.92 16.94 -18.88
C TRP A 298 -2.87 17.03 -20.07
N ALA A 299 -3.08 15.91 -20.76
CA ALA A 299 -4.24 15.83 -21.62
C ALA A 299 -5.51 16.05 -20.77
N ALA A 300 -6.49 16.80 -21.30
CA ALA A 300 -7.65 17.26 -20.53
C ALA A 300 -8.46 16.16 -19.79
N TYR A 301 -8.34 14.90 -20.20
CA TYR A 301 -8.99 13.76 -19.56
C TYR A 301 -8.13 13.09 -18.47
N GLU A 302 -6.81 13.25 -18.50
CA GLU A 302 -5.91 12.59 -17.55
C GLU A 302 -5.97 13.24 -16.17
N GLN A 303 -6.23 14.55 -16.11
CA GLN A 303 -6.23 15.30 -14.87
C GLN A 303 -7.16 14.69 -13.81
N GLU A 304 -8.30 14.15 -14.26
CA GLU A 304 -9.28 13.46 -13.40
C GLU A 304 -8.73 12.21 -12.71
N PHE A 305 -7.78 11.52 -13.34
CA PHE A 305 -7.17 10.28 -12.83
C PHE A 305 -5.83 10.55 -12.13
N ARG A 306 -5.14 11.63 -12.53
CA ARG A 306 -3.93 12.13 -11.90
C ARG A 306 -4.22 12.65 -10.49
N ILE A 307 -5.29 13.43 -10.32
CA ILE A 307 -5.66 14.05 -9.06
C ILE A 307 -7.07 13.62 -8.70
N HIS A 308 -7.20 12.81 -7.66
CA HIS A 308 -8.49 12.27 -7.24
C HIS A 308 -8.57 12.09 -5.73
N SER A 309 -9.79 12.21 -5.19
CA SER A 309 -10.08 11.96 -3.78
C SER A 309 -10.61 10.55 -3.60
N TYR A 310 -9.98 9.78 -2.71
CA TYR A 310 -10.31 8.39 -2.49
C TYR A 310 -11.04 8.23 -1.16
N LYS A 311 -12.23 7.63 -1.19
CA LYS A 311 -13.02 7.34 0.01
C LYS A 311 -12.53 6.10 0.74
N ALA A 312 -12.79 6.04 2.04
CA ALA A 312 -12.52 4.86 2.85
C ALA A 312 -13.46 3.71 2.52
N TYR A 313 -12.91 2.49 2.47
CA TYR A 313 -13.68 1.25 2.46
C TYR A 313 -13.50 0.49 3.76
N SER A 314 -14.46 -0.35 4.12
CA SER A 314 -14.32 -1.26 5.25
C SER A 314 -13.30 -2.39 5.00
N ASP A 315 -12.85 -3.06 6.06
CA ASP A 315 -11.98 -4.25 5.97
C ASP A 315 -12.77 -5.45 5.42
N ALA A 316 -12.60 -5.73 4.11
CA ALA A 316 -13.37 -6.76 3.42
C ALA A 316 -13.21 -8.16 4.03
N ALA A 317 -12.00 -8.52 4.49
CA ALA A 317 -11.77 -9.83 5.11
C ALA A 317 -12.52 -9.97 6.43
N TYR A 318 -12.44 -8.95 7.29
CA TYR A 318 -13.23 -8.92 8.52
C TYR A 318 -14.73 -9.02 8.25
N TRP A 319 -15.24 -8.26 7.28
CA TRP A 319 -16.67 -8.26 6.99
C TRP A 319 -17.15 -9.55 6.33
N ASN A 320 -16.38 -10.13 5.42
CA ASN A 320 -16.65 -11.47 4.88
C ASN A 320 -16.72 -12.51 6.02
N GLU A 321 -15.76 -12.49 6.94
CA GLU A 321 -15.79 -13.38 8.11
C GLU A 321 -16.99 -13.08 9.01
N LYS A 322 -17.23 -11.81 9.38
CA LYS A 322 -18.28 -11.36 10.31
C LYS A 322 -19.68 -11.67 9.80
N LEU A 323 -19.90 -11.43 8.51
CA LEU A 323 -21.17 -11.66 7.82
C LEU A 323 -21.34 -13.11 7.40
N TRP A 324 -20.29 -13.93 7.49
CA TRP A 324 -20.28 -15.30 6.98
C TRP A 324 -20.62 -15.30 5.48
N ALA A 325 -19.83 -14.55 4.70
CA ALA A 325 -20.02 -14.28 3.28
C ALA A 325 -18.66 -14.13 2.56
N ARG A 326 -18.68 -13.91 1.24
CA ARG A 326 -17.47 -13.82 0.38
C ARG A 326 -17.59 -12.80 -0.76
N PHE A 327 -18.44 -11.79 -0.63
CA PHE A 327 -18.70 -10.84 -1.73
C PHE A 327 -17.88 -9.54 -1.61
N ALA A 328 -17.35 -9.23 -0.43
CA ALA A 328 -16.63 -7.97 -0.20
C ALA A 328 -15.23 -7.99 -0.84
N SER A 329 -14.90 -6.96 -1.61
CA SER A 329 -13.59 -6.78 -2.24
C SER A 329 -12.85 -5.52 -1.78
N PHE A 330 -11.51 -5.53 -1.90
CA PHE A 330 -10.64 -4.38 -1.65
C PHE A 330 -10.51 -3.44 -2.86
N MET A 331 -11.12 -3.80 -4.00
CA MET A 331 -10.89 -3.21 -5.32
C MET A 331 -11.73 -1.96 -5.62
N GLY A 332 -12.21 -1.26 -4.58
CA GLY A 332 -13.18 -0.15 -4.73
C GLY A 332 -12.62 1.19 -5.18
N ASN A 333 -11.30 1.33 -5.26
CA ASN A 333 -10.57 2.58 -5.53
C ASN A 333 -9.52 2.39 -6.66
N PRO A 334 -9.95 2.16 -7.90
CA PRO A 334 -9.03 2.16 -9.05
C PRO A 334 -8.46 3.56 -9.29
N THR A 335 -7.19 3.62 -9.71
CA THR A 335 -6.56 4.89 -10.11
C THR A 335 -6.76 5.20 -11.59
N GLY A 336 -6.86 4.16 -12.44
CA GLY A 336 -6.76 4.31 -13.90
C GLY A 336 -5.33 4.51 -14.41
N ILE A 337 -4.33 4.33 -13.54
CA ILE A 337 -2.91 4.46 -13.87
C ILE A 337 -2.30 3.06 -13.93
N TYR A 338 -1.44 2.81 -14.92
CA TYR A 338 -0.71 1.55 -15.05
C TYR A 338 0.75 1.80 -15.43
N THR A 339 1.62 0.83 -15.16
CA THR A 339 3.05 0.88 -15.53
C THR A 339 3.36 -0.18 -16.59
N GLN A 340 4.20 0.18 -17.56
CA GLN A 340 4.54 -0.70 -18.67
C GLN A 340 5.82 -1.48 -18.39
N ASN A 341 6.80 -0.85 -17.76
CA ASN A 341 8.10 -1.44 -17.46
C ASN A 341 8.34 -1.52 -15.95
N ASP A 342 9.25 -2.42 -15.58
CA ASP A 342 9.75 -2.48 -14.21
C ASP A 342 10.56 -1.22 -13.89
N SER A 343 10.44 -0.75 -12.65
CA SER A 343 11.06 0.46 -12.13
C SER A 343 10.62 1.77 -12.79
N ASP A 344 9.49 1.81 -13.53
CA ASP A 344 8.85 3.06 -13.93
C ASP A 344 8.36 3.79 -12.65
N PRO A 345 8.94 4.93 -12.22
CA PRO A 345 8.59 5.50 -10.93
C PRO A 345 7.17 6.09 -10.95
N LEU A 346 6.41 5.80 -9.90
CA LEU A 346 5.20 6.52 -9.56
C LEU A 346 5.47 7.45 -8.38
N TYR A 347 5.16 8.73 -8.55
CA TYR A 347 5.25 9.74 -7.51
C TYR A 347 3.84 9.97 -6.96
N VAL A 348 3.58 9.45 -5.76
CA VAL A 348 2.25 9.46 -5.13
C VAL A 348 2.25 10.46 -3.99
N PHE A 349 1.60 11.61 -4.18
CA PHE A 349 1.48 12.66 -3.19
C PHE A 349 0.14 12.57 -2.46
N VAL A 350 0.17 12.48 -1.14
CA VAL A 350 -1.00 12.31 -0.28
C VAL A 350 -1.23 13.58 0.52
N ASP A 351 -2.44 14.16 0.44
CA ASP A 351 -2.67 15.51 0.99
C ASP A 351 -2.76 15.56 2.52
N GLU A 352 -3.35 14.52 3.12
CA GLU A 352 -3.67 14.50 4.54
C GLU A 352 -3.00 13.34 5.28
N ASP A 353 -2.91 13.50 6.60
CA ASP A 353 -2.47 12.42 7.48
C ASP A 353 -3.50 11.29 7.46
N VAL A 354 -3.03 10.07 7.26
CA VAL A 354 -3.88 8.88 7.29
C VAL A 354 -4.44 8.72 8.71
N PRO A 355 -5.77 8.65 8.90
CA PRO A 355 -6.36 8.48 10.22
C PRO A 355 -5.77 7.25 10.95
N SER A 356 -5.52 7.37 12.25
CA SER A 356 -4.88 6.30 13.05
C SER A 356 -5.69 5.01 13.11
N ASP A 357 -7.00 5.10 12.87
CA ASP A 357 -7.97 4.01 12.77
C ASP A 357 -8.22 3.59 11.32
N ALA A 358 -7.28 3.86 10.42
CA ALA A 358 -7.33 3.44 9.02
C ALA A 358 -5.94 3.09 8.46
N THR A 359 -5.91 2.49 7.28
CA THR A 359 -4.68 2.23 6.53
C THR A 359 -4.81 2.67 5.08
N LEU A 360 -3.71 3.14 4.50
CA LEU A 360 -3.64 3.59 3.11
C LEU A 360 -2.44 2.94 2.42
N TYR A 361 -2.71 2.22 1.32
CA TYR A 361 -1.69 1.57 0.50
C TYR A 361 -1.91 1.87 -0.98
N CYS A 362 -0.85 1.84 -1.77
CA CYS A 362 -0.91 1.82 -3.22
C CYS A 362 -0.35 0.50 -3.74
N ALA A 363 -1.11 -0.20 -4.56
CA ALA A 363 -0.78 -1.55 -5.02
C ALA A 363 -0.88 -1.65 -6.54
N GLY A 364 0.16 -2.20 -7.17
CA GLY A 364 0.15 -2.58 -8.58
C GLY A 364 -0.50 -3.96 -8.78
N ILE A 365 -1.53 -4.02 -9.60
CA ILE A 365 -2.41 -5.19 -9.76
C ILE A 365 -2.29 -5.72 -11.19
N GLY A 366 -1.96 -7.01 -11.31
CA GLY A 366 -1.90 -7.68 -12.61
C GLY A 366 -3.25 -8.31 -12.95
N VAL A 367 -3.40 -8.75 -14.21
CA VAL A 367 -4.60 -9.44 -14.69
C VAL A 367 -4.85 -10.74 -13.88
N ASP A 368 -3.78 -11.46 -13.54
CA ASP A 368 -3.86 -12.77 -12.87
C ASP A 368 -3.58 -12.67 -11.34
N GLY A 369 -3.53 -11.45 -10.81
CA GLY A 369 -2.94 -11.13 -9.50
C GLY A 369 -3.89 -10.52 -8.50
N MET A 370 -5.13 -11.03 -8.41
CA MET A 370 -6.10 -10.58 -7.41
C MET A 370 -5.54 -10.71 -5.98
N PHE A 371 -5.74 -9.69 -5.15
CA PHE A 371 -5.14 -9.61 -3.82
C PHE A 371 -5.83 -10.45 -2.78
N THR A 372 -5.02 -10.91 -1.83
CA THR A 372 -5.45 -11.54 -0.60
C THR A 372 -5.61 -10.55 0.57
N SER A 373 -5.29 -9.26 0.41
CA SER A 373 -5.24 -8.30 1.54
C SER A 373 -5.28 -6.81 1.18
N ALA A 374 -5.96 -6.03 2.05
CA ALA A 374 -6.00 -4.56 2.11
C ALA A 374 -4.64 -3.87 2.33
N LYS A 375 -3.61 -4.61 2.74
CA LYS A 375 -2.29 -4.07 3.12
C LYS A 375 -1.19 -4.45 2.14
N THR A 376 -1.57 -4.84 0.93
CA THR A 376 -0.60 -5.21 -0.10
C THR A 376 -0.13 -3.97 -0.86
N GLY A 377 1.09 -4.02 -1.38
CA GLY A 377 1.75 -2.88 -2.01
C GLY A 377 2.48 -2.00 -1.01
N GLN A 378 2.72 -0.75 -1.40
CA GLN A 378 3.46 0.22 -0.59
C GLN A 378 2.52 0.99 0.33
N LYS A 379 2.83 0.99 1.63
CA LYS A 379 2.11 1.82 2.61
C LYS A 379 2.37 3.28 2.31
N LEU A 380 1.32 4.08 2.22
CA LEU A 380 1.43 5.51 1.97
C LEU A 380 1.47 6.32 3.28
N LYS A 381 2.22 7.42 3.25
CA LYS A 381 2.23 8.50 4.24
C LYS A 381 1.82 9.82 3.57
N LYS A 382 1.48 10.83 4.38
CA LYS A 382 1.27 12.20 3.90
C LYS A 382 2.50 12.70 3.13
N GLY A 383 2.27 13.47 2.08
CA GLY A 383 3.27 13.92 1.13
C GLY A 383 3.60 12.88 0.07
N LEU A 384 4.74 13.06 -0.58
CA LEU A 384 5.39 12.20 -1.55
C LEU A 384 5.68 10.81 -0.98
N ASN A 385 5.37 9.83 -1.81
CA ASN A 385 5.77 8.44 -1.72
C ASN A 385 6.25 8.03 -3.11
N ILE A 386 7.50 7.59 -3.24
CA ILE A 386 8.02 7.05 -4.50
C ILE A 386 7.81 5.54 -4.51
N ILE A 387 7.10 5.07 -5.53
CA ILE A 387 6.80 3.65 -5.75
C ILE A 387 7.50 3.21 -7.03
N ASP A 388 8.30 2.15 -6.93
CA ASP A 388 8.89 1.51 -8.11
C ASP A 388 7.81 0.75 -8.86
N GLY A 389 7.52 1.18 -10.09
CA GLY A 389 6.49 0.56 -10.90
C GLY A 389 6.84 -0.87 -11.31
N GLU A 390 5.84 -1.75 -11.37
CA GLU A 390 5.99 -3.11 -11.87
C GLU A 390 5.42 -3.23 -13.29
N ALA A 391 6.10 -3.97 -14.17
CA ALA A 391 5.66 -4.13 -15.55
C ALA A 391 4.26 -4.74 -15.65
N GLY A 392 3.39 -4.08 -16.41
CA GLY A 392 2.05 -4.59 -16.73
C GLY A 392 1.09 -4.59 -15.54
N LYS A 393 1.24 -3.68 -14.56
CA LYS A 393 0.34 -3.55 -13.40
C LYS A 393 -0.52 -2.28 -13.49
N ALA A 394 -1.80 -2.40 -13.16
CA ALA A 394 -2.71 -1.27 -12.92
C ALA A 394 -2.82 -0.96 -11.43
N TYR A 395 -2.81 0.31 -11.03
CA TYR A 395 -2.69 0.70 -9.62
C TYR A 395 -4.03 1.01 -8.97
N TYR A 396 -4.12 0.68 -7.69
CA TYR A 396 -5.28 0.93 -6.84
C TYR A 396 -4.85 1.56 -5.52
N ILE A 397 -5.70 2.42 -4.97
CA ILE A 397 -5.54 2.98 -3.63
C ILE A 397 -6.37 2.16 -2.64
N LEU A 398 -5.70 1.36 -1.82
CA LEU A 398 -6.34 0.55 -0.80
C LEU A 398 -6.47 1.38 0.48
N TYR A 399 -7.57 2.13 0.58
CA TYR A 399 -7.92 2.93 1.75
C TYR A 399 -8.93 2.18 2.62
N THR A 400 -8.47 1.63 3.74
CA THR A 400 -9.26 0.74 4.60
C THR A 400 -9.46 1.33 5.99
N ALA A 401 -10.71 1.58 6.38
CA ALA A 401 -11.13 2.04 7.70
C ALA A 401 -11.38 0.87 8.66
N ASP A 402 -10.95 1.01 9.92
CA ASP A 402 -11.23 0.05 10.98
C ASP A 402 -12.64 0.26 11.55
N THR A 403 -13.60 -0.44 10.97
CA THR A 403 -15.02 -0.42 11.36
C THR A 403 -15.39 -1.54 12.35
N LYS A 404 -14.40 -2.30 12.86
CA LYS A 404 -14.64 -3.50 13.68
C LYS A 404 -15.34 -3.20 15.00
N SER A 405 -15.00 -2.08 15.62
CA SER A 405 -15.60 -1.61 16.88
C SER A 405 -17.02 -1.08 16.71
N MET A 406 -17.41 -0.73 15.47
CA MET A 406 -18.66 -0.04 15.15
C MET A 406 -18.87 1.28 15.90
N THR A 407 -17.79 1.91 16.37
CA THR A 407 -17.88 3.20 17.09
C THR A 407 -17.94 4.41 16.16
N LYS A 408 -17.62 4.21 14.88
CA LYS A 408 -17.53 5.24 13.85
C LYS A 408 -18.01 4.67 12.52
N ARG A 409 -18.91 5.38 11.83
CA ARG A 409 -19.45 5.04 10.51
C ARG A 409 -18.47 5.47 9.41
N LEU A 410 -18.48 4.75 8.29
CA LEU A 410 -17.61 4.99 7.13
C LEU A 410 -17.68 6.43 6.61
N SER A 411 -18.84 7.07 6.67
CA SER A 411 -19.02 8.48 6.28
C SER A 411 -18.29 9.48 7.17
N GLU A 412 -17.77 9.06 8.32
CA GLU A 412 -16.99 9.88 9.26
C GLU A 412 -15.47 9.81 9.00
N TRP A 413 -15.02 8.96 8.07
CA TRP A 413 -13.63 9.03 7.57
C TRP A 413 -13.54 10.02 6.42
N PRO A 414 -12.53 10.91 6.39
CA PRO A 414 -12.35 11.86 5.30
C PRO A 414 -12.01 11.12 4.00
N GLU A 415 -12.39 11.69 2.86
CA GLU A 415 -11.76 11.28 1.61
C GLU A 415 -10.35 11.86 1.56
N ILE A 416 -9.38 11.07 1.08
CA ILE A 416 -7.99 11.51 0.99
C ILE A 416 -7.69 11.88 -0.47
N LYS A 417 -7.36 13.15 -0.71
CA LYS A 417 -6.90 13.65 -2.00
C LYS A 417 -5.50 13.12 -2.28
N ILE A 418 -5.33 12.51 -3.45
CA ILE A 418 -4.06 11.95 -3.89
C ILE A 418 -3.77 12.42 -5.32
N HIS A 419 -2.52 12.81 -5.54
CA HIS A 419 -1.97 13.14 -6.85
C HIS A 419 -0.94 12.08 -7.24
N ILE A 420 -1.05 11.50 -8.43
CA ILE A 420 -0.16 10.47 -8.94
C ILE A 420 0.49 10.93 -10.25
N GLU A 421 1.81 11.01 -10.23
CA GLU A 421 2.66 11.26 -11.40
C GLU A 421 3.49 10.04 -11.79
N GLY A 422 3.92 10.01 -13.05
CA GLY A 422 4.51 8.81 -13.66
C GLY A 422 3.44 7.84 -14.22
N GLY A 423 3.89 6.72 -14.79
CA GLY A 423 3.03 5.74 -15.44
C GLY A 423 2.18 6.28 -16.60
N ILE A 424 1.28 5.44 -17.10
CA ILE A 424 0.34 5.74 -18.19
C ILE A 424 -1.05 5.86 -17.59
N SER A 425 -1.72 6.99 -17.87
CA SER A 425 -3.07 7.29 -17.39
C SER A 425 -4.12 6.89 -18.43
N ASP A 426 -4.55 5.63 -18.38
CA ASP A 426 -5.61 5.09 -19.24
C ASP A 426 -7.03 5.41 -18.73
N GLY A 427 -7.14 5.76 -17.45
CA GLY A 427 -8.40 6.05 -16.78
C GLY A 427 -9.25 4.81 -16.51
N TYR A 428 -10.45 5.04 -16.02
CA TYR A 428 -11.46 4.01 -15.78
C TYR A 428 -12.87 4.59 -15.90
N TYR A 429 -13.87 3.75 -16.16
CA TYR A 429 -15.27 4.17 -16.15
C TYR A 429 -15.83 4.17 -14.73
N ASP A 430 -16.63 5.18 -14.38
CA ASP A 430 -17.26 5.33 -13.06
C ASP A 430 -18.70 5.78 -13.25
N ALA A 431 -19.65 4.93 -12.90
CA ALA A 431 -21.07 5.15 -13.12
C ALA A 431 -21.61 6.41 -12.42
N SER A 432 -20.95 6.90 -11.37
CA SER A 432 -21.38 8.09 -10.63
C SER A 432 -21.09 9.41 -11.37
N ARG A 433 -20.16 9.40 -12.33
CA ARG A 433 -19.66 10.61 -13.00
C ARG A 433 -19.47 10.51 -14.52
N HIS A 434 -19.44 9.31 -15.07
CA HIS A 434 -19.21 9.08 -16.50
C HIS A 434 -20.47 8.65 -17.25
N THR A 435 -20.70 9.26 -18.41
CA THR A 435 -21.74 8.82 -19.35
C THR A 435 -21.24 7.71 -20.28
N ASP A 436 -22.14 7.04 -21.02
CA ASP A 436 -21.73 6.12 -22.10
C ASP A 436 -20.87 6.82 -23.19
N THR A 437 -21.01 8.14 -23.35
CA THR A 437 -20.16 8.92 -24.27
C THR A 437 -18.73 9.01 -23.75
N ASP A 438 -18.56 9.19 -22.44
CA ASP A 438 -17.24 9.27 -21.81
C ASP A 438 -16.59 7.89 -21.77
N TYR A 439 -17.36 6.85 -21.44
CA TYR A 439 -16.94 5.46 -21.57
C TYR A 439 -16.33 5.17 -22.95
N LYS A 440 -17.02 5.53 -24.03
CA LYS A 440 -16.52 5.31 -25.39
C LYS A 440 -15.19 6.03 -25.65
N LYS A 441 -15.02 7.25 -25.13
CA LYS A 441 -13.76 7.99 -25.25
C LYS A 441 -12.63 7.30 -24.49
N LEU A 442 -12.90 6.86 -23.25
CA LEU A 442 -11.92 6.16 -22.41
C LEU A 442 -11.52 4.82 -23.03
N LEU A 443 -12.49 4.00 -23.45
CA LEU A 443 -12.25 2.70 -24.09
C LEU A 443 -11.47 2.82 -25.41
N ASN A 444 -11.60 3.92 -26.14
CA ASN A 444 -10.82 4.13 -27.36
C ASN A 444 -9.36 4.50 -27.08
N LYS A 445 -9.07 5.07 -25.91
CA LYS A 445 -7.72 5.46 -25.50
C LYS A 445 -6.95 4.36 -24.78
N VAL A 446 -7.66 3.51 -24.04
CA VAL A 446 -7.04 2.46 -23.23
C VAL A 446 -6.05 1.64 -24.07
N SER A 447 -4.85 1.53 -23.51
CA SER A 447 -3.70 0.83 -24.08
C SER A 447 -3.34 -0.40 -23.24
N TYR A 448 -3.73 -0.43 -21.97
CA TYR A 448 -3.63 -1.58 -21.09
C TYR A 448 -4.54 -2.75 -21.53
N THR A 449 -4.21 -3.95 -21.06
CA THR A 449 -4.87 -5.20 -21.46
C THR A 449 -6.28 -5.35 -20.88
N THR A 450 -6.56 -4.69 -19.75
CA THR A 450 -7.85 -4.67 -19.07
C THR A 450 -8.32 -3.24 -18.82
N PHE A 451 -9.61 -3.07 -18.60
CA PHE A 451 -10.22 -1.77 -18.32
C PHE A 451 -11.25 -1.90 -17.21
N VAL A 452 -11.15 -1.00 -16.25
CA VAL A 452 -11.96 -1.01 -15.03
C VAL A 452 -13.26 -0.24 -15.27
N ILE A 453 -14.36 -0.84 -14.85
CA ILE A 453 -15.72 -0.30 -14.91
C ILE A 453 -16.27 -0.35 -13.48
N LYS A 454 -16.31 0.80 -12.83
CA LYS A 454 -16.79 0.96 -11.46
C LYS A 454 -18.25 1.40 -11.46
N GLY A 455 -19.08 0.62 -10.78
CA GLY A 455 -20.46 0.92 -10.44
C GLY A 455 -20.58 1.63 -9.10
N LEU A 456 -21.80 1.64 -8.56
CA LEU A 456 -22.10 2.16 -7.23
C LEU A 456 -21.81 1.14 -6.13
N HIS A 457 -21.97 -0.15 -6.43
CA HIS A 457 -21.84 -1.29 -5.50
C HIS A 457 -20.94 -2.40 -6.03
N SER A 458 -20.52 -2.32 -7.29
CA SER A 458 -19.72 -3.34 -7.97
C SER A 458 -18.57 -2.75 -8.76
N VAL A 459 -17.54 -3.57 -9.02
CA VAL A 459 -16.41 -3.24 -9.90
C VAL A 459 -16.20 -4.39 -10.87
N MET A 460 -16.00 -4.06 -12.15
CA MET A 460 -15.64 -5.03 -13.18
C MET A 460 -14.27 -4.68 -13.76
N ASN A 461 -13.41 -5.69 -13.92
CA ASN A 461 -12.14 -5.53 -14.62
C ASN A 461 -12.07 -6.53 -15.78
N ILE A 462 -12.29 -6.04 -17.00
CA ILE A 462 -12.50 -6.88 -18.18
C ILE A 462 -11.46 -6.54 -19.24
N ARG A 463 -11.01 -7.55 -20.00
CA ARG A 463 -10.11 -7.35 -21.14
C ARG A 463 -10.69 -6.34 -22.12
N THR A 464 -9.83 -5.42 -22.54
CA THR A 464 -10.19 -4.32 -23.44
C THR A 464 -10.67 -4.80 -24.79
N SER A 465 -10.11 -5.90 -25.30
CA SER A 465 -10.56 -6.53 -26.55
C SER A 465 -12.01 -7.00 -26.48
N ILE A 466 -12.43 -7.60 -25.35
CA ILE A 466 -13.80 -8.09 -25.15
C ILE A 466 -14.78 -6.93 -25.01
N LEU A 467 -14.39 -5.87 -24.30
CA LEU A 467 -15.21 -4.66 -24.19
C LEU A 467 -15.40 -3.98 -25.54
N LYS A 468 -14.33 -3.87 -26.35
CA LYS A 468 -14.40 -3.32 -27.71
C LYS A 468 -15.27 -4.18 -28.64
N GLU A 469 -15.30 -5.50 -28.46
CA GLU A 469 -16.16 -6.40 -29.22
C GLU A 469 -17.63 -6.33 -28.78
N THR A 470 -17.88 -6.42 -27.48
CA THR A 470 -19.21 -6.69 -26.91
C THR A 470 -19.95 -5.41 -26.50
N TYR A 471 -19.22 -4.44 -25.96
CA TYR A 471 -19.75 -3.18 -25.42
C TYR A 471 -19.01 -1.97 -26.03
N PRO A 472 -18.94 -1.82 -27.37
CA PRO A 472 -18.12 -0.77 -27.99
C PRO A 472 -18.59 0.66 -27.69
N ASN A 473 -19.85 0.84 -27.27
CA ASN A 473 -20.46 2.16 -27.15
C ASN A 473 -21.20 2.41 -25.84
N LYS A 474 -21.62 1.37 -25.11
CA LYS A 474 -22.48 1.48 -23.94
C LYS A 474 -22.11 0.45 -22.89
N ILE A 475 -21.92 0.89 -21.65
CA ILE A 475 -21.60 0.02 -20.52
C ILE A 475 -22.48 0.27 -19.31
N HIS A 476 -23.11 1.45 -19.21
CA HIS A 476 -23.80 1.88 -18.00
C HIS A 476 -24.88 0.88 -17.54
N LYS A 477 -25.68 0.33 -18.46
CA LYS A 477 -26.70 -0.67 -18.12
C LYS A 477 -26.12 -1.99 -17.62
N ALA A 478 -24.96 -2.40 -18.13
CA ALA A 478 -24.32 -3.66 -17.74
C ALA A 478 -23.84 -3.57 -16.28
N ILE A 479 -23.11 -2.49 -15.94
CA ILE A 479 -22.66 -2.28 -14.57
C ILE A 479 -23.83 -2.01 -13.60
N ALA A 480 -24.87 -1.29 -14.04
CA ALA A 480 -26.06 -1.07 -13.21
C ALA A 480 -26.82 -2.37 -12.91
N CYS A 481 -26.82 -3.34 -13.83
CA CYS A 481 -27.38 -4.66 -13.55
C CYS A 481 -26.56 -5.40 -12.50
N LEU A 482 -25.24 -5.31 -12.55
CA LEU A 482 -24.36 -5.89 -11.55
C LEU A 482 -24.60 -5.28 -10.16
N ASP A 483 -24.66 -3.95 -10.09
CA ASP A 483 -25.03 -3.22 -8.88
C ASP A 483 -26.37 -3.70 -8.32
N SER A 484 -27.35 -3.94 -9.19
CA SER A 484 -28.68 -4.43 -8.79
C SER A 484 -28.61 -5.81 -8.16
N LEU A 485 -27.83 -6.74 -8.75
CA LEU A 485 -27.63 -8.09 -8.19
C LEU A 485 -26.99 -8.02 -6.79
N THR A 486 -25.92 -7.24 -6.64
CA THR A 486 -25.26 -7.02 -5.34
C THR A 486 -26.25 -6.46 -4.32
N VAL A 487 -27.03 -5.44 -4.68
CA VAL A 487 -28.01 -4.84 -3.77
C VAL A 487 -29.10 -5.84 -3.38
N TRP A 488 -29.69 -6.56 -4.34
CA TRP A 488 -30.79 -7.49 -4.07
C TRP A 488 -30.36 -8.67 -3.20
N GLU A 489 -29.17 -9.23 -3.43
CA GLU A 489 -28.66 -10.31 -2.60
C GLU A 489 -28.31 -9.83 -1.19
N ASN A 490 -27.68 -8.66 -1.06
CA ASN A 490 -27.41 -8.03 0.23
C ASN A 490 -28.70 -7.69 1.00
N ASP A 491 -29.75 -7.26 0.31
CA ASP A 491 -31.08 -7.03 0.90
C ASP A 491 -31.67 -8.33 1.45
N LEU A 492 -31.69 -9.40 0.63
CA LEU A 492 -32.18 -10.71 1.06
C LEU A 492 -31.34 -11.27 2.22
N PHE A 493 -30.04 -10.98 2.22
CA PHE A 493 -29.09 -11.37 3.26
C PHE A 493 -29.17 -10.51 4.54
N GLY A 494 -29.89 -9.37 4.48
CA GLY A 494 -30.19 -8.51 5.63
C GLY A 494 -29.06 -7.57 6.05
N ILE A 495 -28.29 -7.00 5.11
CA ILE A 495 -27.10 -6.18 5.43
C ILE A 495 -27.07 -4.76 4.82
N ASN A 496 -27.96 -4.40 3.90
CA ASN A 496 -27.97 -3.05 3.31
C ASN A 496 -28.64 -2.02 4.24
N GLU A 497 -28.09 -0.78 4.27
CA GLU A 497 -28.64 0.37 5.02
C GLU A 497 -30.07 0.78 4.59
N SER A 498 -30.47 0.46 3.38
CA SER A 498 -31.68 0.98 2.69
C SER A 498 -33.03 0.56 3.29
N VAL A 499 -33.05 -0.11 4.45
CA VAL A 499 -34.31 -0.53 5.09
C VAL A 499 -34.50 0.05 6.50
N ALA A 500 -33.44 0.52 7.18
CA ALA A 500 -33.57 1.01 8.55
C ALA A 500 -33.94 2.52 8.67
N ASN A 501 -33.66 3.35 7.66
CA ASN A 501 -33.77 4.82 7.76
C ASN A 501 -34.62 5.48 6.64
N GLY A 502 -35.79 4.93 6.35
CA GLY A 502 -36.88 5.73 5.74
C GLY A 502 -36.81 6.02 4.23
N GLU A 503 -35.79 5.57 3.49
CA GLU A 503 -35.78 5.66 2.02
C GLU A 503 -36.30 4.35 1.38
N LYS A 504 -37.62 4.14 1.45
CA LYS A 504 -38.33 3.08 0.71
C LYS A 504 -38.39 3.30 -0.81
N ALA A 505 -37.69 4.31 -1.34
CA ALA A 505 -38.01 4.90 -2.65
C ALA A 505 -37.44 4.15 -3.87
N GLY A 506 -36.67 3.07 -3.71
CA GLY A 506 -36.06 2.35 -4.84
C GLY A 506 -36.06 0.82 -4.78
N ALA A 507 -36.26 0.21 -3.61
CA ALA A 507 -36.25 -1.25 -3.48
C ALA A 507 -37.64 -1.84 -3.82
N PRO A 508 -37.71 -2.96 -4.56
CA PRO A 508 -38.96 -3.67 -4.76
C PRO A 508 -39.58 -4.03 -3.40
N TRP A 509 -40.89 -3.83 -3.25
CA TRP A 509 -41.60 -3.93 -1.95
C TRP A 509 -41.40 -5.27 -1.20
N TYR A 510 -40.99 -6.32 -1.90
CA TYR A 510 -40.72 -7.67 -1.36
C TYR A 510 -39.31 -7.89 -0.77
N LEU A 511 -38.41 -6.90 -0.87
CA LEU A 511 -37.06 -6.92 -0.26
C LEU A 511 -36.90 -5.97 0.94
N SER A 512 -37.92 -5.16 1.26
CA SER A 512 -37.86 -4.06 2.24
C SER A 512 -38.18 -4.42 3.70
N GLY A 513 -38.03 -5.68 4.11
CA GLY A 513 -38.40 -6.13 5.46
C GLY A 513 -37.20 -6.44 6.35
N GLY A 514 -37.09 -5.75 7.50
CA GLY A 514 -36.12 -6.04 8.56
C GLY A 514 -35.22 -4.85 8.89
N ASP A 515 -34.64 -4.83 10.10
CA ASP A 515 -33.63 -3.83 10.46
C ASP A 515 -32.29 -4.20 9.81
N ALA A 516 -31.72 -3.27 9.04
CA ALA A 516 -30.38 -3.41 8.48
C ALA A 516 -29.35 -3.74 9.57
N PHE A 517 -28.50 -4.73 9.31
CA PHE A 517 -27.44 -5.09 10.23
C PHE A 517 -26.16 -4.34 9.86
N TYR A 518 -25.57 -3.63 10.83
CA TYR A 518 -24.35 -2.82 10.67
C TYR A 518 -24.43 -1.65 9.66
N PRO A 519 -25.48 -0.80 9.75
CA PRO A 519 -25.64 0.32 8.84
C PRO A 519 -24.44 1.27 8.89
N GLY A 520 -23.80 1.47 7.75
CA GLY A 520 -22.75 2.49 7.58
C GLY A 520 -21.38 2.02 8.05
N TYR A 521 -21.21 0.74 8.39
CA TYR A 521 -19.92 0.16 8.77
C TYR A 521 -19.32 -0.73 7.68
N PHE A 522 -20.09 -1.02 6.63
CA PHE A 522 -19.69 -1.85 5.50
C PHE A 522 -20.04 -1.18 4.16
N ASN A 523 -19.09 -1.11 3.23
CA ASN A 523 -19.30 -0.54 1.88
C ASN A 523 -18.45 -1.18 0.78
N ASN A 524 -17.82 -2.33 1.02
CA ASN A 524 -16.97 -2.97 0.02
C ASN A 524 -17.79 -3.38 -1.21
N PRO A 525 -17.27 -3.17 -2.44
CA PRO A 525 -17.98 -3.57 -3.63
C PRO A 525 -17.86 -5.08 -3.88
N SER A 526 -18.82 -5.63 -4.63
CA SER A 526 -18.60 -6.89 -5.34
C SER A 526 -17.59 -6.67 -6.47
N TYR A 527 -16.77 -7.67 -6.76
CA TYR A 527 -15.76 -7.57 -7.82
C TYR A 527 -15.90 -8.71 -8.82
N VAL A 528 -15.80 -8.38 -10.11
CA VAL A 528 -15.83 -9.34 -11.22
C VAL A 528 -14.62 -9.12 -12.12
N ASP A 529 -13.90 -10.19 -12.45
CA ASP A 529 -12.89 -10.18 -13.51
C ASP A 529 -13.10 -11.30 -14.52
N ASN A 530 -12.30 -11.26 -15.58
CA ASN A 530 -12.35 -12.25 -16.64
C ASN A 530 -11.14 -13.21 -16.67
N ASP A 531 -10.60 -13.59 -15.51
CA ASP A 531 -9.42 -14.45 -15.39
C ASP A 531 -9.75 -15.92 -15.05
N SER A 532 -10.82 -16.51 -15.61
CA SER A 532 -11.11 -17.94 -15.35
C SER A 532 -10.45 -18.88 -16.36
N PRO A 533 -9.37 -19.63 -16.00
CA PRO A 533 -8.77 -20.64 -16.87
C PRO A 533 -9.61 -21.92 -16.86
N GLY A 534 -10.59 -22.02 -17.75
CA GLY A 534 -11.24 -23.30 -18.10
C GLY A 534 -12.59 -23.61 -17.43
N SER A 535 -13.13 -22.74 -16.56
CA SER A 535 -14.55 -22.77 -16.13
C SER A 535 -15.33 -21.60 -16.73
N VAL A 536 -16.63 -21.77 -16.95
CA VAL A 536 -17.49 -20.70 -17.49
C VAL A 536 -17.49 -19.50 -16.55
N ALA A 537 -17.69 -19.75 -15.25
CA ALA A 537 -17.53 -18.81 -14.15
C ALA A 537 -17.25 -19.58 -12.85
N HIS A 538 -16.72 -18.90 -11.84
CA HIS A 538 -16.67 -19.38 -10.45
C HIS A 538 -16.53 -18.20 -9.47
N ALA A 539 -17.00 -18.36 -8.24
CA ALA A 539 -16.79 -17.38 -7.16
C ALA A 539 -15.72 -17.84 -6.14
N ASN A 540 -14.97 -16.89 -5.60
CA ASN A 540 -14.08 -17.11 -4.45
C ASN A 540 -14.27 -16.02 -3.38
N GLU A 541 -13.31 -15.89 -2.46
CA GLU A 541 -13.35 -14.92 -1.35
C GLU A 541 -13.30 -13.45 -1.79
N PHE A 542 -12.74 -13.14 -2.97
CA PHE A 542 -12.42 -11.77 -3.38
C PHE A 542 -13.21 -11.28 -4.59
N GLY A 543 -13.93 -12.18 -5.26
CA GLY A 543 -14.74 -11.83 -6.41
C GLY A 543 -15.28 -13.02 -7.18
N ILE A 544 -15.84 -12.72 -8.34
CA ILE A 544 -16.36 -13.66 -9.31
C ILE A 544 -15.47 -13.60 -10.54
N HIS A 545 -15.04 -14.77 -10.99
CA HIS A 545 -14.12 -14.93 -12.10
C HIS A 545 -14.86 -15.58 -13.24
N ILE A 546 -14.89 -14.91 -14.39
CA ILE A 546 -15.56 -15.42 -15.59
C ILE A 546 -14.57 -15.74 -16.69
N SER A 547 -14.91 -16.69 -17.54
CA SER A 547 -14.10 -16.94 -18.75
C SER A 547 -14.24 -15.77 -19.73
N PHE A 548 -13.28 -15.68 -20.65
CA PHE A 548 -13.34 -14.72 -21.76
C PHE A 548 -14.61 -14.87 -22.60
N ASP A 549 -15.03 -16.11 -22.86
CA ASP A 549 -16.25 -16.37 -23.64
C ASP A 549 -17.51 -16.03 -22.85
N ALA A 550 -17.55 -16.39 -21.55
CA ALA A 550 -18.68 -16.03 -20.69
C ALA A 550 -18.83 -14.51 -20.57
N SER A 551 -17.74 -13.74 -20.57
CA SER A 551 -17.78 -12.27 -20.49
C SER A 551 -18.65 -11.60 -21.58
N LYS A 552 -18.86 -12.27 -22.72
CA LYS A 552 -19.69 -11.77 -23.83
C LYS A 552 -21.20 -11.82 -23.52
N THR A 553 -21.62 -12.70 -22.62
CA THR A 553 -23.03 -12.98 -22.30
C THR A 553 -23.38 -12.78 -20.83
N PHE A 554 -22.44 -13.02 -19.91
CA PHE A 554 -22.62 -13.01 -18.45
C PHE A 554 -23.14 -11.67 -17.91
N LEU A 555 -22.83 -10.56 -18.58
CA LEU A 555 -23.19 -9.19 -18.17
C LEU A 555 -23.84 -8.39 -19.30
N ASN A 556 -24.40 -9.07 -20.29
CA ASN A 556 -24.96 -8.43 -21.47
C ASN A 556 -26.49 -8.27 -21.38
N PRO A 557 -27.02 -7.16 -20.83
CA PRO A 557 -28.46 -6.93 -20.76
C PRO A 557 -29.12 -6.74 -22.13
N TYR A 558 -28.36 -6.82 -23.23
CA TYR A 558 -28.85 -6.65 -24.59
C TYR A 558 -29.06 -7.97 -25.34
N VAL A 559 -28.79 -9.12 -24.72
CA VAL A 559 -29.14 -10.43 -25.29
C VAL A 559 -30.43 -10.99 -24.68
N SER A 560 -31.20 -11.74 -25.47
CA SER A 560 -32.52 -12.27 -25.06
C SER A 560 -32.48 -13.30 -23.94
N ASN A 561 -31.31 -13.90 -23.68
CA ASN A 561 -31.11 -15.01 -22.73
C ASN A 561 -30.25 -14.58 -21.53
N TYR A 562 -30.25 -13.28 -21.21
CA TYR A 562 -29.34 -12.66 -20.24
C TYR A 562 -29.39 -13.27 -18.82
N ASP A 563 -30.41 -14.05 -18.48
CA ASP A 563 -30.43 -14.83 -17.24
C ASP A 563 -31.09 -16.20 -17.42
N GLU A 564 -30.33 -17.14 -17.97
CA GLU A 564 -30.57 -18.59 -17.84
C GLU A 564 -29.67 -19.23 -16.76
N GLY A 565 -29.32 -18.47 -15.71
CA GLY A 565 -28.89 -19.05 -14.42
C GLY A 565 -27.40 -19.00 -14.07
N GLY A 566 -26.50 -18.50 -14.93
CA GLY A 566 -25.05 -18.46 -14.61
C GLY A 566 -24.65 -17.35 -13.63
N THR A 567 -24.95 -16.10 -13.96
CA THR A 567 -24.46 -14.93 -13.19
C THR A 567 -24.99 -14.89 -11.78
N SER A 568 -26.32 -14.96 -11.62
CA SER A 568 -26.96 -14.93 -10.29
C SER A 568 -26.60 -16.15 -9.43
N HIS A 569 -26.19 -17.27 -10.03
CA HIS A 569 -25.76 -18.46 -9.31
C HIS A 569 -24.38 -18.26 -8.66
N GLU A 570 -23.44 -17.66 -9.38
CA GLU A 570 -22.11 -17.33 -8.85
C GLU A 570 -22.16 -16.26 -7.76
N PHE A 571 -23.01 -15.24 -7.92
CA PHE A 571 -23.28 -14.27 -6.87
C PHE A 571 -23.85 -14.93 -5.61
N GLY A 572 -24.80 -15.85 -5.79
CA GLY A 572 -25.38 -16.61 -4.68
C GLY A 572 -24.35 -17.44 -3.90
N HIS A 573 -23.27 -17.94 -4.54
CA HIS A 573 -22.18 -18.63 -3.84
C HIS A 573 -21.49 -17.73 -2.82
N GLN A 574 -21.45 -16.41 -3.05
CA GLN A 574 -20.84 -15.47 -2.11
C GLN A 574 -21.69 -15.23 -0.85
N HIS A 575 -22.98 -15.57 -0.86
CA HIS A 575 -23.93 -15.33 0.24
C HIS A 575 -24.45 -16.59 0.95
N GLN A 576 -24.29 -17.77 0.35
CA GLN A 576 -24.99 -18.98 0.80
C GLN A 576 -24.51 -19.58 2.13
N PHE A 577 -23.35 -19.17 2.67
CA PHE A 577 -22.70 -19.88 3.77
C PHE A 577 -23.57 -20.15 5.00
N PRO A 578 -24.42 -19.21 5.48
CA PRO A 578 -25.25 -19.48 6.65
C PRO A 578 -26.29 -20.60 6.45
N ILE A 579 -26.65 -20.88 5.20
CA ILE A 579 -27.64 -21.90 4.82
C ILE A 579 -27.02 -23.07 4.04
N MET A 580 -25.69 -23.11 3.92
CA MET A 580 -24.98 -24.10 3.10
C MET A 580 -24.86 -25.44 3.81
N LEU A 581 -25.48 -26.48 3.26
CA LEU A 581 -25.41 -27.85 3.78
C LEU A 581 -24.33 -28.67 3.05
N GLU A 582 -23.66 -29.62 3.73
CA GLU A 582 -22.72 -30.54 3.08
C GLU A 582 -23.43 -31.30 1.95
N GLY A 583 -22.79 -31.38 0.78
CA GLY A 583 -23.40 -31.97 -0.42
C GLY A 583 -24.41 -31.08 -1.16
N PHE A 584 -24.60 -29.82 -0.73
CA PHE A 584 -25.62 -28.90 -1.26
C PHE A 584 -25.07 -27.50 -1.59
N THR A 585 -23.77 -27.42 -1.87
CA THR A 585 -23.10 -26.16 -2.26
C THR A 585 -23.67 -25.57 -3.56
N GLU A 586 -24.09 -26.39 -4.53
CA GLU A 586 -24.63 -25.95 -5.82
C GLU A 586 -26.16 -25.72 -5.82
N GLY A 587 -26.83 -25.84 -4.66
CA GLY A 587 -28.28 -25.72 -4.56
C GLY A 587 -28.78 -24.67 -3.57
N SER A 588 -27.97 -24.29 -2.57
CA SER A 588 -28.35 -23.27 -1.57
C SER A 588 -28.21 -21.85 -2.12
N ASN A 589 -27.20 -21.61 -2.96
CA ASN A 589 -27.00 -20.37 -3.70
C ASN A 589 -28.15 -20.08 -4.67
N ASP A 590 -28.77 -21.12 -5.23
CA ASP A 590 -29.88 -20.99 -6.16
C ASP A 590 -31.16 -20.36 -5.54
N LEU A 591 -31.22 -20.21 -4.21
CA LEU A 591 -32.20 -19.31 -3.58
C LEU A 591 -32.04 -17.89 -4.14
N PHE A 592 -30.82 -17.34 -4.06
CA PHE A 592 -30.49 -16.00 -4.55
C PHE A 592 -30.69 -15.93 -6.06
N ALA A 593 -30.23 -16.95 -6.79
CA ALA A 593 -30.42 -17.02 -8.24
C ALA A 593 -31.91 -16.94 -8.64
N ASN A 594 -32.80 -17.67 -7.97
CA ASN A 594 -34.23 -17.60 -8.28
C ASN A 594 -34.90 -16.30 -7.88
N VAL A 595 -34.46 -15.67 -6.78
CA VAL A 595 -34.93 -14.34 -6.38
C VAL A 595 -34.51 -13.30 -7.42
N ASN A 596 -33.26 -13.32 -7.86
CA ASN A 596 -32.75 -12.44 -8.91
C ASN A 596 -33.46 -12.65 -10.26
N ARG A 597 -33.70 -13.90 -10.67
CA ARG A 597 -34.51 -14.23 -11.86
C ARG A 597 -35.88 -13.57 -11.79
N TRP A 598 -36.57 -13.69 -10.65
CA TRP A 598 -37.86 -13.07 -10.44
C TRP A 598 -37.79 -11.54 -10.54
N LEU A 599 -36.81 -10.93 -9.87
CA LEU A 599 -36.55 -9.48 -9.87
C LEU A 599 -36.26 -8.93 -11.26
N MET A 600 -35.55 -9.69 -12.09
CA MET A 600 -35.30 -9.37 -13.50
C MET A 600 -36.52 -9.61 -14.42
N GLY A 601 -37.64 -10.13 -13.88
CA GLY A 601 -38.90 -10.30 -14.60
C GLY A 601 -39.10 -11.69 -15.23
N HIS A 602 -38.25 -12.67 -14.91
CA HIS A 602 -38.44 -14.04 -15.37
C HIS A 602 -39.63 -14.70 -14.65
N ARG A 603 -40.46 -15.40 -15.42
CA ARG A 603 -41.69 -16.05 -14.90
C ARG A 603 -41.48 -17.46 -14.39
N ALA A 604 -40.31 -18.05 -14.62
CA ALA A 604 -40.00 -19.44 -14.27
C ALA A 604 -38.73 -19.52 -13.41
N THR A 605 -38.86 -20.24 -12.30
CA THR A 605 -37.76 -20.62 -11.41
C THR A 605 -36.99 -21.81 -11.99
N THR A 606 -35.73 -21.95 -11.65
CA THR A 606 -34.99 -23.22 -11.81
C THR A 606 -35.50 -24.29 -10.82
N GLY A 607 -35.05 -25.53 -10.96
CA GLY A 607 -35.44 -26.65 -10.08
C GLY A 607 -36.57 -27.54 -10.62
N LYS A 608 -36.60 -28.80 -10.17
CA LYS A 608 -37.59 -29.80 -10.59
C LYS A 608 -39.00 -29.47 -10.05
N PRO A 609 -40.09 -29.95 -10.69
CA PRO A 609 -41.44 -29.79 -10.16
C PRO A 609 -41.57 -30.41 -8.75
N LEU A 610 -42.47 -29.85 -7.92
CA LEU A 610 -42.72 -30.35 -6.56
C LEU A 610 -43.08 -31.85 -6.51
N SER A 611 -43.70 -32.36 -7.58
CA SER A 611 -44.00 -33.79 -7.72
C SER A 611 -42.77 -34.68 -7.65
N THR A 612 -41.60 -34.21 -8.09
CA THR A 612 -40.33 -34.95 -7.92
C THR A 612 -39.98 -35.07 -6.44
N THR A 613 -39.98 -33.96 -5.69
CA THR A 613 -39.69 -33.96 -4.26
C THR A 613 -40.67 -34.86 -3.49
N MET A 614 -41.95 -34.85 -3.86
CA MET A 614 -42.97 -35.71 -3.25
C MET A 614 -42.72 -37.20 -3.53
N GLN A 615 -42.27 -37.56 -4.73
CA GLN A 615 -41.90 -38.94 -5.07
C GLN A 615 -40.66 -39.41 -4.31
N GLU A 616 -39.66 -38.54 -4.14
CA GLU A 616 -38.46 -38.84 -3.33
C GLU A 616 -38.84 -39.13 -1.87
N PHE A 617 -39.72 -38.31 -1.27
CA PHE A 617 -40.30 -38.59 0.06
C PHE A 617 -41.05 -39.93 0.09
N ALA A 618 -41.86 -40.23 -0.92
CA ALA A 618 -42.62 -41.47 -1.00
C ALA A 618 -41.72 -42.73 -1.12
N ARG A 619 -40.50 -42.58 -1.67
CA ARG A 619 -39.48 -43.64 -1.72
C ARG A 619 -38.65 -43.77 -0.45
N GLY A 620 -38.90 -42.94 0.56
CA GLY A 620 -38.09 -42.90 1.79
C GLY A 620 -36.73 -42.23 1.60
N GLU A 621 -36.53 -41.46 0.52
CA GLU A 621 -35.29 -40.71 0.32
C GLU A 621 -35.21 -39.53 1.29
N SER A 622 -34.24 -39.62 2.20
CA SER A 622 -33.93 -38.51 3.13
C SER A 622 -33.47 -37.28 2.36
N PHE A 623 -33.63 -36.10 2.96
CA PHE A 623 -33.23 -34.82 2.37
C PHE A 623 -31.78 -34.82 1.84
N TYR A 624 -30.86 -35.51 2.53
CA TYR A 624 -29.44 -35.57 2.19
C TYR A 624 -29.11 -36.41 0.93
N TRP A 625 -29.97 -37.36 0.57
CA TRP A 625 -29.72 -38.32 -0.53
C TRP A 625 -30.49 -38.01 -1.81
N ARG A 626 -31.21 -36.87 -1.86
CA ARG A 626 -31.96 -36.44 -3.05
C ARG A 626 -31.03 -35.95 -4.14
N ASN A 627 -31.57 -35.78 -5.36
CA ASN A 627 -30.90 -34.98 -6.39
C ASN A 627 -30.80 -33.52 -5.90
N VAL A 628 -29.70 -33.27 -5.21
CA VAL A 628 -29.43 -32.12 -4.35
C VAL A 628 -29.54 -30.81 -5.11
N ASN A 629 -29.12 -30.75 -6.38
CA ASN A 629 -29.09 -29.49 -7.12
C ASN A 629 -30.47 -29.01 -7.60
N ASN A 630 -31.54 -29.81 -7.52
CA ASN A 630 -32.84 -29.43 -8.11
C ASN A 630 -34.08 -29.71 -7.25
N SER A 631 -34.05 -30.72 -6.38
CA SER A 631 -35.21 -31.09 -5.55
C SER A 631 -35.20 -30.38 -4.19
N CYS A 632 -34.03 -30.02 -3.67
CA CYS A 632 -33.85 -29.36 -2.37
C CYS A 632 -33.93 -27.82 -2.45
N LEU A 633 -33.60 -27.23 -3.61
CA LEU A 633 -33.83 -25.82 -3.93
C LEU A 633 -35.27 -25.36 -3.64
N ARG A 634 -36.24 -26.26 -3.90
CA ARG A 634 -37.66 -25.97 -3.65
C ARG A 634 -37.96 -25.62 -2.20
N MET A 635 -37.20 -26.16 -1.24
CA MET A 635 -37.38 -25.82 0.17
C MET A 635 -37.15 -24.31 0.41
N PHE A 636 -35.99 -23.80 0.02
CA PHE A 636 -35.65 -22.38 0.20
C PHE A 636 -36.60 -21.50 -0.63
N HIS A 637 -36.71 -21.77 -1.93
CA HIS A 637 -37.53 -20.90 -2.78
C HIS A 637 -39.03 -20.91 -2.40
N SER A 638 -39.60 -22.02 -1.91
CA SER A 638 -40.98 -22.04 -1.42
C SER A 638 -41.19 -21.17 -0.18
N LEU A 639 -40.20 -21.06 0.71
CA LEU A 639 -40.27 -20.13 1.85
C LEU A 639 -40.26 -18.68 1.37
N TYR A 640 -39.45 -18.34 0.35
CA TYR A 640 -39.45 -17.01 -0.26
C TYR A 640 -40.82 -16.68 -0.87
N LEU A 641 -41.38 -17.59 -1.65
CA LEU A 641 -42.71 -17.42 -2.26
C LEU A 641 -43.80 -17.19 -1.20
N TYR A 642 -43.76 -17.94 -0.10
CA TYR A 642 -44.76 -17.83 0.95
C TYR A 642 -44.59 -16.56 1.81
N TYR A 643 -43.39 -16.28 2.28
CA TYR A 643 -43.17 -15.17 3.20
C TYR A 643 -43.01 -13.82 2.51
N HIS A 644 -42.20 -13.75 1.46
CA HIS A 644 -41.90 -12.50 0.76
C HIS A 644 -42.93 -12.20 -0.33
N LEU A 645 -43.10 -13.12 -1.30
CA LEU A 645 -43.95 -12.84 -2.46
C LEU A 645 -45.43 -12.76 -2.08
N ALA A 646 -45.91 -13.65 -1.20
CA ALA A 646 -47.27 -13.59 -0.66
C ALA A 646 -47.41 -12.64 0.56
N GLN A 647 -46.37 -11.84 0.86
CA GLN A 647 -46.35 -10.79 1.87
C GLN A 647 -46.79 -11.25 3.27
N LYS A 648 -46.45 -12.48 3.66
CA LYS A 648 -46.76 -12.99 5.02
C LYS A 648 -45.74 -12.52 6.06
N ASN A 649 -44.48 -12.36 5.64
CA ASN A 649 -43.40 -11.76 6.43
C ASN A 649 -42.24 -11.41 5.48
N THR A 650 -42.16 -10.16 5.03
CA THR A 650 -41.10 -9.70 4.11
C THR A 650 -39.72 -9.61 4.75
N SER A 651 -39.61 -9.86 6.06
CA SER A 651 -38.33 -9.88 6.79
C SER A 651 -37.87 -11.29 7.11
N PHE A 652 -38.55 -12.32 6.60
CA PHE A 652 -38.26 -13.72 6.96
C PHE A 652 -36.81 -14.11 6.69
N TYR A 653 -36.31 -13.89 5.47
CA TYR A 653 -34.91 -14.21 5.15
C TYR A 653 -33.89 -13.33 5.87
N PRO A 654 -34.03 -11.98 5.88
CA PRO A 654 -33.14 -11.12 6.65
C PRO A 654 -33.02 -11.51 8.12
N GLU A 655 -34.14 -11.79 8.80
CA GLU A 655 -34.14 -12.23 10.20
C GLU A 655 -33.62 -13.65 10.37
N LEU A 656 -33.86 -14.56 9.41
CA LEU A 656 -33.27 -15.90 9.41
C LEU A 656 -31.74 -15.84 9.31
N PHE A 657 -31.20 -15.09 8.35
CA PHE A 657 -29.76 -14.92 8.18
C PHE A 657 -29.12 -14.22 9.39
N LYS A 658 -29.80 -13.25 9.98
CA LYS A 658 -29.39 -12.62 11.24
C LYS A 658 -29.32 -13.61 12.40
N ALA A 659 -30.32 -14.48 12.55
CA ALA A 659 -30.33 -15.53 13.55
C ALA A 659 -29.18 -16.53 13.33
N LEU A 660 -28.97 -16.98 12.09
CA LEU A 660 -27.89 -17.92 11.73
C LEU A 660 -26.48 -17.32 11.89
N ARG A 661 -26.33 -16.00 11.78
CA ARG A 661 -25.07 -15.31 12.09
C ARG A 661 -24.83 -15.16 13.59
N ALA A 662 -25.89 -14.96 14.38
CA ALA A 662 -25.82 -14.81 15.83
C ALA A 662 -25.52 -16.15 16.54
N ASP A 663 -26.07 -17.25 16.00
CA ASP A 663 -25.84 -18.61 16.47
C ASP A 663 -25.32 -19.45 15.30
N ARG A 664 -24.01 -19.34 15.03
CA ARG A 664 -23.37 -20.05 13.91
C ARG A 664 -23.42 -21.54 14.17
N ILE A 665 -23.93 -22.28 13.20
CA ILE A 665 -24.00 -23.73 13.29
C ILE A 665 -22.57 -24.31 13.22
N GLU A 666 -22.24 -25.17 14.17
CA GLU A 666 -20.95 -25.85 14.28
C GLU A 666 -20.99 -27.25 13.67
N SER A 667 -19.87 -27.71 13.10
CA SER A 667 -19.66 -29.10 12.71
C SER A 667 -18.45 -29.68 13.43
N GLN A 668 -18.62 -30.80 14.15
CA GLN A 668 -17.56 -31.49 14.90
C GLN A 668 -16.79 -30.59 15.89
N GLY A 669 -17.48 -29.64 16.55
CA GLY A 669 -16.86 -28.73 17.53
C GLY A 669 -15.93 -27.68 16.89
N LYS A 670 -16.06 -27.45 15.59
CA LYS A 670 -15.43 -26.32 14.88
C LYS A 670 -16.52 -25.56 14.12
N TYR A 671 -16.44 -24.23 14.13
CA TYR A 671 -17.25 -23.42 13.22
C TYR A 671 -17.00 -23.86 11.78
N ILE A 672 -18.06 -23.90 10.98
CA ILE A 672 -17.95 -24.08 9.55
C ILE A 672 -17.34 -22.79 9.00
N ASP A 673 -16.04 -22.87 8.78
CA ASP A 673 -15.23 -21.82 8.20
C ASP A 673 -15.76 -21.48 6.80
N SER A 674 -15.82 -20.18 6.49
CA SER A 674 -15.44 -19.62 5.19
C SER A 674 -15.00 -20.61 4.13
N ASN A 675 -13.89 -21.24 4.48
CA ASN A 675 -12.96 -21.98 3.63
C ASN A 675 -13.15 -23.50 3.61
N LYS A 676 -14.19 -24.07 4.24
CA LYS A 676 -14.42 -25.52 4.30
C LYS A 676 -15.85 -25.92 3.92
N SER A 677 -16.00 -27.20 3.55
CA SER A 677 -17.27 -27.80 3.11
C SER A 677 -18.39 -27.60 4.13
N GLY A 678 -19.62 -27.42 3.62
CA GLY A 678 -20.83 -26.99 4.34
C GLY A 678 -21.25 -27.82 5.54
N LEU A 679 -22.42 -27.50 6.10
CA LEU A 679 -22.96 -28.11 7.33
C LEU A 679 -22.97 -29.64 7.24
N LYS A 680 -22.07 -30.28 7.99
CA LYS A 680 -22.08 -31.73 8.21
C LYS A 680 -22.94 -32.03 9.42
N PHE A 681 -24.07 -32.68 9.20
CA PHE A 681 -24.97 -33.18 10.23
C PHE A 681 -24.61 -34.59 10.67
#